data_AF-A0AA92TMU2-F1
#
_entry.id   AF-A0AA92TMU2-F1
#
_cell.length_a   1.000
_cell.length_b   1.000
_cell.length_c   1.000
_cell.angle_alpha   90.00
_cell.angle_beta   90.00
_cell.angle_gamma   90.00
#
_symmetry.space_group_name_H-M   'P 1'
#
loop_
_entity.id
_entity.type
_entity.pdbx_description
1 polymer ?
#
loop_
_entity_poly.entity_id
_entity_poly.type
_entity_poly.pdbx_seq_one_letter_code
_entity_poly.pdbx_strand_id
1 'polypeptide(L)'
;MNMKRINFGLGLVALLALSSCADDKFSEFRTDMTQNRKDYLYLNNYEPLKKYVQDLKDAGKCNPDFKLGIALAAADFNEQGIVYCLAGSNFDEMTAGNAMKYASCVDNKGVMNFDNVSSFVANAKDAGLTIYGHTLAWHSQQNNKYLNSLIADKEIKVDPSQKVDKVDYELDCSTLSSYSWTGAPATVTTEWNKDGAVVITNPKAVDPWYVLQYWLVNGITLTEGKEYKMTIECKAEGKEDANIRFKLGDWGGGFSKNFSIPVGKGYQKIEFNVTPTMASNGLFFQHGDFVGKIYWKSVTISHSEAPVMEVEKEVCSQSYTDGPFPFFAMGCEPPVVNGAIHFVPTGTWSQFFISPGSNNHLDAGNYVAYLDLTSSADASGVQLTAQNGWGGSAQQLTVNVPVKAGRNNIKLNLPEIEGGNYDFILKPQTAGATLDVHGLRICKVTKMNSIPLTDEEKKGVLTTAMGTWIDGMMAATDGYVTSWDVVNEAISGKKGADGFNELQHATNAPASDVANSFYWQDYLGDIDYVRTAVRDARKSFAEHNGDPSKLKLFINDYNLEGYWDQHAKLKSLIHWIGLWEDPNAEEPVVIDGIGTQMHVTCYGDATKQAKLQSDIEEMFKLLAKTGKLVKISELDMAYEDEAGTSVTFDKMTEEQHKQMRSFYTFIIQKYFELIPQAQQYGITQWCATDSPKDSGWRAGCPTGLWDSNYLRKHTYAGFAVGLGAPEYWNDAK
;
A
#
# COMPACT_ATOMS: atom_id res chain seq x y z
N MET A 1 36.67 54.36 37.27
CA MET A 1 37.14 53.26 38.14
C MET A 1 36.01 52.90 39.10
N ASN A 2 35.87 51.63 39.49
CA ASN A 2 34.87 51.12 40.46
C ASN A 2 34.98 51.87 41.82
N MET A 3 33.99 51.91 42.74
CA MET A 3 32.78 51.09 43.02
C MET A 3 31.76 52.00 43.82
N LYS A 4 30.57 51.66 44.38
CA LYS A 4 29.86 50.40 44.68
C LYS A 4 28.30 50.51 44.66
N ARG A 5 27.61 50.36 45.80
CA ARG A 5 26.13 50.33 46.01
C ARG A 5 25.80 50.62 47.49
N ILE A 6 24.60 51.12 47.80
CA ILE A 6 23.79 50.76 49.01
C ILE A 6 22.30 50.73 48.59
N ASN A 7 21.48 49.88 49.22
CA ASN A 7 20.05 49.67 48.92
C ASN A 7 19.13 50.64 49.70
N PHE A 8 17.90 50.82 49.19
CA PHE A 8 16.69 50.95 50.00
C PHE A 8 15.56 50.14 49.36
N GLY A 9 14.57 49.69 50.13
CA GLY A 9 13.46 48.87 49.61
C GLY A 9 12.37 48.62 50.65
N LEU A 10 11.35 47.83 50.26
CA LEU A 10 10.24 47.34 51.08
C LEU A 10 9.37 48.44 51.72
N GLY A 11 8.34 48.89 50.99
CA GLY A 11 7.33 49.82 51.53
C GLY A 11 5.99 49.94 50.79
N LEU A 12 5.82 49.34 49.59
CA LEU A 12 4.69 49.66 48.70
C LEU A 12 3.98 48.44 48.07
N VAL A 13 3.98 47.28 48.75
CA VAL A 13 3.45 46.01 48.20
C VAL A 13 2.02 45.68 48.67
N ALA A 14 1.46 46.45 49.62
CA ALA A 14 0.29 46.04 50.41
C ALA A 14 -1.07 46.64 50.01
N LEU A 15 -1.19 47.31 48.84
CA LEU A 15 -2.36 48.17 48.53
C LEU A 15 -2.88 48.12 47.07
N LEU A 16 -2.49 47.11 46.28
CA LEU A 16 -3.02 46.88 44.91
C LEU A 16 -3.89 45.62 44.78
N ALA A 17 -4.11 44.87 45.86
CA ALA A 17 -5.15 43.84 45.88
C ALA A 17 -6.52 44.49 46.12
N LEU A 18 -7.49 44.18 45.24
CA LEU A 18 -8.94 44.55 45.26
C LEU A 18 -9.48 45.50 44.15
N SER A 19 -8.89 45.58 42.95
CA SER A 19 -9.63 46.12 41.77
C SER A 19 -9.09 45.70 40.39
N SER A 20 -9.18 44.42 40.03
CA SER A 20 -9.31 43.93 38.62
C SER A 20 -9.48 42.40 38.67
N CYS A 21 -10.45 41.86 37.93
CA CYS A 21 -10.61 40.42 37.67
C CYS A 21 -11.20 40.29 36.26
N ALA A 22 -10.54 39.52 35.40
CA ALA A 22 -10.58 39.60 33.94
C ALA A 22 -9.95 40.90 33.37
N ASP A 23 -8.70 40.79 32.92
CA ASP A 23 -8.31 41.03 31.51
C ASP A 23 -6.80 40.84 31.26
N ASP A 24 -5.95 40.97 32.28
CA ASP A 24 -4.48 40.87 32.19
C ASP A 24 -3.93 39.43 32.00
N LYS A 25 -4.48 38.63 31.06
CA LYS A 25 -3.93 37.29 30.71
C LYS A 25 -2.66 37.37 29.84
N PHE A 26 -2.40 38.50 29.20
CA PHE A 26 -1.18 38.78 28.46
C PHE A 26 -0.58 40.10 28.93
N SER A 27 0.65 40.08 29.46
CA SER A 27 1.45 41.30 29.63
C SER A 27 1.61 41.99 28.26
N GLU A 28 1.68 43.33 28.22
CA GLU A 28 1.97 44.09 26.98
C GLU A 28 3.34 43.69 26.39
N PHE A 29 3.37 42.61 25.60
CA PHE A 29 4.58 42.13 24.96
C PHE A 29 4.82 42.90 23.66
N ARG A 30 5.40 44.09 23.82
CA ARG A 30 5.79 44.94 22.70
C ARG A 30 7.00 44.36 21.98
N THR A 31 6.78 43.84 20.78
CA THR A 31 7.84 43.58 19.78
C THR A 31 8.27 44.88 19.09
N ASP A 32 8.37 45.99 19.83
CA ASP A 32 8.65 47.31 19.29
C ASP A 32 10.16 47.62 19.27
N MET A 33 10.58 48.43 18.28
CA MET A 33 11.99 48.56 17.93
C MET A 33 12.76 49.43 18.93
N THR A 34 13.32 48.82 19.98
CA THR A 34 14.30 49.47 20.85
C THR A 34 15.67 49.60 20.15
N GLN A 35 15.76 50.63 19.29
CA GLN A 35 16.96 51.18 18.64
C GLN A 35 17.56 50.34 17.48
N ASN A 36 17.52 50.87 16.25
CA ASN A 36 18.72 51.41 15.56
C ASN A 36 18.54 51.75 14.05
N ARG A 37 17.43 51.39 13.38
CA ARG A 37 17.12 51.87 12.02
C ARG A 37 15.90 52.79 11.99
N LYS A 38 16.05 53.99 11.40
CA LYS A 38 14.98 55.00 11.26
C LYS A 38 13.78 54.44 10.50
N ASP A 39 14.06 53.74 9.40
CA ASP A 39 13.07 53.30 8.40
C ASP A 39 12.07 52.27 8.94
N TYR A 40 12.30 51.76 10.15
CA TYR A 40 11.47 50.77 10.85
C TYR A 40 10.70 51.39 12.04
N LEU A 41 10.99 52.62 12.46
CA LEU A 41 10.37 53.21 13.66
C LEU A 41 8.85 53.39 13.53
N TYR A 42 8.32 53.55 12.31
CA TYR A 42 6.88 53.63 12.05
C TYR A 42 6.14 52.32 12.38
N LEU A 43 6.85 51.18 12.49
CA LEU A 43 6.26 49.88 12.86
C LEU A 43 5.77 49.84 14.31
N ASN A 44 6.25 50.77 15.15
CA ASN A 44 5.82 50.93 16.53
C ASN A 44 4.43 51.60 16.64
N ASN A 45 3.90 52.17 15.53
CA ASN A 45 2.58 52.80 15.48
C ASN A 45 1.42 51.82 15.23
N TYR A 46 1.71 50.56 14.88
CA TYR A 46 0.67 49.55 14.66
C TYR A 46 0.29 48.79 15.93
N GLU A 47 -1.00 48.57 16.10
CA GLU A 47 -1.57 47.68 17.10
C GLU A 47 -1.31 46.20 16.77
N PRO A 48 -1.56 45.26 17.70
CA PRO A 48 -1.57 43.81 17.41
C PRO A 48 -2.61 43.46 16.34
N LEU A 49 -2.28 42.58 15.40
CA LEU A 49 -3.04 42.43 14.15
C LEU A 49 -4.54 42.13 14.34
N LYS A 50 -4.93 41.30 15.30
CA LYS A 50 -6.33 40.99 15.63
C LYS A 50 -7.17 42.21 16.03
N LYS A 51 -6.57 43.32 16.46
CA LYS A 51 -7.32 44.56 16.74
C LYS A 51 -7.98 45.11 15.47
N TYR A 52 -7.27 45.09 14.34
CA TYR A 52 -7.80 45.52 13.05
C TYR A 52 -8.88 44.57 12.53
N VAL A 53 -8.77 43.26 12.82
CA VAL A 53 -9.82 42.28 12.56
C VAL A 53 -11.08 42.59 13.37
N GLN A 54 -10.95 42.92 14.65
CA GLN A 54 -12.08 43.33 15.47
C GLN A 54 -12.72 44.63 14.93
N ASP A 55 -11.92 45.61 14.50
CA ASP A 55 -12.43 46.83 13.87
C ASP A 55 -13.18 46.56 12.55
N LEU A 56 -12.77 45.55 11.77
CA LEU A 56 -13.52 45.08 10.60
C LEU A 56 -14.84 44.37 10.97
N LYS A 57 -14.85 43.57 12.04
CA LYS A 57 -16.05 42.88 12.58
C LYS A 57 -17.06 43.90 13.12
N ASP A 58 -16.61 44.81 13.98
CA ASP A 58 -17.44 45.86 14.61
C ASP A 58 -18.01 46.85 13.59
N ALA A 59 -17.26 47.14 12.52
CA ALA A 59 -17.74 47.95 11.40
C ALA A 59 -18.60 47.18 10.38
N GLY A 60 -18.85 45.88 10.59
CA GLY A 60 -19.63 45.02 9.69
C GLY A 60 -19.00 44.81 8.31
N LYS A 61 -17.68 44.93 8.18
CA LYS A 61 -16.92 44.89 6.92
C LYS A 61 -16.39 43.51 6.53
N CYS A 62 -16.31 42.57 7.47
CA CYS A 62 -15.94 41.18 7.23
C CYS A 62 -16.94 40.21 7.90
N ASN A 63 -16.77 38.91 7.72
CA ASN A 63 -17.57 37.91 8.43
C ASN A 63 -17.40 38.09 9.96
N PRO A 64 -18.46 38.14 10.78
CA PRO A 64 -18.32 38.12 12.24
C PRO A 64 -17.49 36.93 12.75
N ASP A 65 -17.58 35.77 12.08
CA ASP A 65 -16.83 34.56 12.44
C ASP A 65 -15.40 34.53 11.88
N PHE A 66 -14.97 35.53 11.09
CA PHE A 66 -13.67 35.56 10.42
C PHE A 66 -12.50 35.32 11.39
N LYS A 67 -11.55 34.45 11.01
CA LYS A 67 -10.37 34.10 11.79
C LYS A 67 -9.09 34.61 11.17
N LEU A 68 -8.36 35.45 11.89
CA LEU A 68 -6.96 35.73 11.60
C LEU A 68 -6.08 34.70 12.34
N GLY A 69 -5.34 33.88 11.60
CA GLY A 69 -4.55 32.78 12.16
C GLY A 69 -3.03 32.89 11.93
N ILE A 70 -2.29 32.08 12.70
CA ILE A 70 -0.84 31.89 12.57
C ILE A 70 -0.50 30.40 12.61
N ALA A 71 0.49 29.96 11.84
CA ALA A 71 1.04 28.61 11.94
C ALA A 71 2.39 28.60 12.65
N LEU A 72 2.48 27.83 13.74
CA LEU A 72 3.65 27.73 14.61
C LEU A 72 3.84 26.28 15.05
N ALA A 73 5.04 25.91 15.48
CA ALA A 73 5.27 24.59 16.05
C ALA A 73 4.56 24.46 17.40
N ALA A 74 3.80 23.37 17.58
CA ALA A 74 3.09 23.10 18.84
C ALA A 74 4.03 23.00 20.04
N ALA A 75 5.26 22.52 19.87
CA ALA A 75 6.27 22.44 20.93
C ALA A 75 6.63 23.83 21.47
N ASP A 76 7.09 24.73 20.60
CA ASP A 76 7.50 26.11 20.93
C ASP A 76 6.36 26.93 21.55
N PHE A 77 5.11 26.66 21.14
CA PHE A 77 3.92 27.24 21.76
C PHE A 77 3.62 26.63 23.14
N ASN A 78 3.82 25.32 23.32
CA ASN A 78 3.65 24.62 24.58
C ASN A 78 4.70 25.00 25.65
N GLU A 79 5.83 25.61 25.28
CA GLU A 79 6.76 26.24 26.23
C GLU A 79 6.18 27.51 26.90
N GLN A 80 5.03 28.02 26.44
CA GLN A 80 4.38 29.26 26.92
C GLN A 80 5.29 30.52 26.86
N GLY A 81 6.32 30.48 26.00
CA GLY A 81 7.29 31.56 25.82
C GLY A 81 6.86 32.64 24.82
N ILE A 82 7.85 33.23 24.14
CA ILE A 82 7.64 34.33 23.18
C ILE A 82 6.65 33.98 22.06
N VAL A 83 6.65 32.72 21.61
CA VAL A 83 5.77 32.19 20.57
C VAL A 83 4.30 32.19 21.01
N TYR A 84 4.04 31.78 22.25
CA TYR A 84 2.71 31.79 22.88
C TYR A 84 2.19 33.24 23.06
N CYS A 85 3.02 34.14 23.58
CA CYS A 85 2.68 35.54 23.74
C CYS A 85 2.41 36.24 22.39
N LEU A 86 3.21 35.96 21.36
CA LEU A 86 3.01 36.49 20.00
C LEU A 86 1.68 36.03 19.41
N ALA A 87 1.39 34.73 19.49
CA ALA A 87 0.15 34.15 18.98
C ALA A 87 -1.07 34.76 19.69
N GLY A 88 -1.12 34.67 21.03
CA GLY A 88 -2.25 35.15 21.83
C GLY A 88 -2.49 36.66 21.76
N SER A 89 -1.45 37.46 21.51
CA SER A 89 -1.61 38.91 21.33
C SER A 89 -2.07 39.32 19.92
N ASN A 90 -1.65 38.63 18.86
CA ASN A 90 -1.86 39.09 17.47
C ASN A 90 -2.94 38.35 16.68
N PHE A 91 -3.38 37.15 17.10
CA PHE A 91 -4.22 36.26 16.29
C PHE A 91 -5.49 35.78 17.03
N ASP A 92 -6.46 35.27 16.27
CA ASP A 92 -7.71 34.63 16.74
C ASP A 92 -7.60 33.09 16.73
N GLU A 93 -6.75 32.54 15.85
CA GLU A 93 -6.69 31.12 15.48
C GLU A 93 -5.22 30.65 15.35
N MET A 94 -4.94 29.36 15.56
CA MET A 94 -3.62 28.78 15.31
C MET A 94 -3.68 27.43 14.58
N THR A 95 -2.75 27.22 13.63
CA THR A 95 -2.48 25.92 12.99
C THR A 95 -1.23 25.28 13.62
N ALA A 96 -1.31 24.01 14.04
CA ALA A 96 -0.30 23.33 14.87
C ALA A 96 1.01 22.92 14.15
N GLY A 97 1.32 23.51 12.98
CA GLY A 97 2.43 23.09 12.14
C GLY A 97 2.36 21.61 11.78
N ASN A 98 3.43 20.84 12.02
CA ASN A 98 3.45 19.40 11.78
C ASN A 98 2.68 18.55 12.83
N ALA A 99 2.37 19.09 14.02
CA ALA A 99 1.98 18.26 15.16
C ALA A 99 0.65 17.52 15.01
N MET A 100 -0.22 17.96 14.09
CA MET A 100 -1.50 17.31 13.76
C MET A 100 -1.44 16.45 12.47
N LYS A 101 -0.24 16.16 11.94
CA LYS A 101 -0.06 15.30 10.75
C LYS A 101 0.19 13.84 11.14
N TYR A 102 -0.27 12.91 10.31
CA TYR A 102 -0.22 11.46 10.54
C TYR A 102 1.15 10.95 11.06
N ALA A 103 2.25 11.20 10.34
CA ALA A 103 3.58 10.72 10.75
C ALA A 103 4.14 11.38 12.03
N SER A 104 3.52 12.44 12.57
CA SER A 104 3.91 13.03 13.86
C SER A 104 3.20 12.36 15.05
N CYS A 105 2.14 11.59 14.79
CA CYS A 105 1.33 10.94 15.82
C CYS A 105 1.32 9.40 15.72
N VAL A 106 1.57 8.80 14.54
CA VAL A 106 1.47 7.35 14.32
C VAL A 106 2.85 6.70 14.11
N ASP A 107 3.20 5.77 14.99
CA ASP A 107 4.49 5.06 14.97
C ASP A 107 4.56 3.96 13.88
N ASN A 108 5.76 3.38 13.70
CA ASN A 108 6.05 2.33 12.73
C ASN A 108 5.36 0.96 12.99
N LYS A 109 4.47 0.89 13.98
CA LYS A 109 3.62 -0.27 14.34
C LYS A 109 2.13 0.10 14.40
N GLY A 110 1.76 1.35 14.10
CA GLY A 110 0.40 1.85 14.23
C GLY A 110 0.01 2.33 15.63
N VAL A 111 0.95 2.41 16.57
CA VAL A 111 0.67 2.98 17.89
C VAL A 111 0.53 4.49 17.73
N MET A 112 -0.63 5.01 18.13
CA MET A 112 -0.93 6.44 18.05
C MET A 112 -0.61 7.13 19.38
N ASN A 113 0.02 8.31 19.32
CA ASN A 113 0.22 9.21 20.45
C ASN A 113 -0.27 10.62 20.07
N PHE A 114 -1.12 11.18 20.93
CA PHE A 114 -1.69 12.51 20.76
C PHE A 114 -1.39 13.45 21.96
N ASP A 115 -0.41 13.11 22.80
CA ASP A 115 -0.13 13.84 24.05
C ASP A 115 0.26 15.31 23.76
N ASN A 116 1.06 15.52 22.72
CA ASN A 116 1.47 16.84 22.26
C ASN A 116 0.30 17.64 21.65
N VAL A 117 -0.60 16.97 20.93
CA VAL A 117 -1.84 17.57 20.38
C VAL A 117 -2.76 18.00 21.52
N SER A 118 -3.02 17.13 22.49
CA SER A 118 -3.88 17.42 23.64
C SER A 118 -3.31 18.55 24.51
N SER A 119 -1.99 18.57 24.71
CA SER A 119 -1.28 19.65 25.41
C SER A 119 -1.40 20.98 24.66
N PHE A 120 -1.27 20.95 23.33
CA PHE A 120 -1.46 22.12 22.47
C PHE A 120 -2.89 22.66 22.51
N VAL A 121 -3.89 21.78 22.42
CA VAL A 121 -5.32 22.13 22.52
C VAL A 121 -5.62 22.80 23.86
N ALA A 122 -5.11 22.26 24.96
CA ALA A 122 -5.25 22.87 26.29
C ALA A 122 -4.61 24.27 26.35
N ASN A 123 -3.36 24.41 25.92
CA ASN A 123 -2.66 25.70 25.92
C ASN A 123 -3.34 26.75 25.02
N ALA A 124 -3.84 26.38 23.84
CA ALA A 124 -4.55 27.30 22.94
C ALA A 124 -5.88 27.75 23.55
N LYS A 125 -6.61 26.82 24.17
CA LYS A 125 -7.85 27.09 24.91
C LYS A 125 -7.62 28.03 26.10
N ASP A 126 -6.50 27.89 26.80
CA ASP A 126 -6.10 28.82 27.86
C ASP A 126 -5.61 30.18 27.33
N ALA A 127 -5.04 30.24 26.12
CA ALA A 127 -4.74 31.49 25.42
C ALA A 127 -5.99 32.20 24.87
N GLY A 128 -7.13 31.51 24.77
CA GLY A 128 -8.34 32.00 24.10
C GLY A 128 -8.27 31.93 22.57
N LEU A 129 -7.35 31.14 22.01
CA LEU A 129 -7.17 30.93 20.58
C LEU A 129 -8.01 29.75 20.10
N THR A 130 -8.74 29.95 19.00
CA THR A 130 -9.30 28.82 18.24
C THR A 130 -8.18 28.06 17.52
N ILE A 131 -8.46 26.84 17.04
CA ILE A 131 -7.49 26.03 16.30
C ILE A 131 -8.06 25.67 14.94
N TYR A 132 -7.21 25.79 13.93
CA TYR A 132 -7.43 25.19 12.62
C TYR A 132 -6.63 23.89 12.54
N GLY A 133 -7.32 22.76 12.50
CA GLY A 133 -6.70 21.44 12.46
C GLY A 133 -6.07 21.16 11.10
N HIS A 134 -4.79 20.76 11.07
CA HIS A 134 -3.99 20.78 9.84
C HIS A 134 -4.54 19.82 8.76
N THR A 135 -4.35 18.51 8.88
CA THR A 135 -4.86 17.59 7.84
C THR A 135 -5.22 16.22 8.38
N LEU A 136 -6.43 15.76 8.01
CA LEU A 136 -6.94 14.44 8.38
C LEU A 136 -6.53 13.37 7.36
N ALA A 137 -6.66 13.64 6.06
CA ALA A 137 -6.15 12.78 4.98
C ALA A 137 -5.22 13.57 4.04
N TRP A 138 -4.02 13.04 3.81
CA TRP A 138 -3.03 13.60 2.89
C TRP A 138 -2.19 12.47 2.31
N HIS A 139 -1.58 12.69 1.15
CA HIS A 139 -0.68 11.72 0.55
C HIS A 139 0.72 11.77 1.17
N SER A 140 1.22 12.96 1.55
CA SER A 140 2.55 13.14 2.14
C SER A 140 2.54 13.07 3.67
N GLN A 141 3.73 12.97 4.28
CA GLN A 141 3.97 12.82 5.73
C GLN A 141 3.07 11.75 6.41
N GLN A 142 2.91 10.59 5.75
CA GLN A 142 2.21 9.42 6.26
C GLN A 142 3.20 8.39 6.86
N ASN A 143 2.74 7.47 7.73
CA ASN A 143 3.61 6.38 8.17
C ASN A 143 3.56 5.23 7.15
N ASN A 144 4.30 5.40 6.06
CA ASN A 144 4.40 4.43 4.96
C ASN A 144 4.79 3.02 5.45
N LYS A 145 5.63 2.91 6.49
CA LYS A 145 6.05 1.60 7.01
C LYS A 145 4.89 0.86 7.69
N TYR A 146 4.09 1.54 8.49
CA TYR A 146 2.89 0.96 9.10
C TYR A 146 1.84 0.65 8.03
N LEU A 147 1.48 1.62 7.19
CA LEU A 147 0.42 1.47 6.18
C LEU A 147 0.75 0.35 5.18
N ASN A 148 1.99 0.26 4.69
CA ASN A 148 2.40 -0.85 3.80
C ASN A 148 2.46 -2.21 4.52
N SER A 149 2.62 -2.25 5.86
CA SER A 149 2.54 -3.51 6.62
C SER A 149 1.11 -4.01 6.82
N LEU A 150 0.11 -3.13 6.77
CA LEU A 150 -1.31 -3.50 6.80
C LEU A 150 -1.77 -4.16 5.49
N ILE A 151 -1.16 -3.77 4.36
CA ILE A 151 -1.47 -4.30 3.02
C ILE A 151 -0.44 -5.31 2.50
N ALA A 152 0.45 -5.81 3.36
CA ALA A 152 1.37 -6.89 3.03
C ALA A 152 0.63 -8.22 2.82
N ASP A 153 1.22 -9.13 2.04
CA ASP A 153 0.68 -10.48 1.87
C ASP A 153 0.46 -11.18 3.21
N LYS A 154 -0.66 -11.90 3.34
CA LYS A 154 -0.92 -12.79 4.47
C LYS A 154 0.11 -13.93 4.47
N GLU A 155 0.91 -14.05 5.52
CA GLU A 155 1.74 -15.24 5.73
C GLU A 155 0.86 -16.50 5.82
N ILE A 156 1.15 -17.50 5.00
CA ILE A 156 0.53 -18.82 5.15
C ILE A 156 1.20 -19.49 6.35
N LYS A 157 0.40 -19.88 7.35
CA LYS A 157 0.89 -20.67 8.50
C LYS A 157 1.17 -22.13 8.10
N VAL A 158 2.20 -22.31 7.28
CA VAL A 158 2.84 -23.60 7.04
C VAL A 158 3.70 -23.93 8.26
N ASP A 159 3.57 -25.13 8.82
CA ASP A 159 4.50 -25.60 9.84
C ASP A 159 5.85 -25.95 9.18
N PRO A 160 6.95 -25.23 9.46
CA PRO A 160 8.24 -25.48 8.81
C PRO A 160 8.90 -26.80 9.25
N SER A 161 8.36 -27.49 10.26
CA SER A 161 8.77 -28.83 10.68
C SER A 161 7.98 -29.95 9.99
N GLN A 162 6.82 -29.65 9.39
CA GLN A 162 6.07 -30.61 8.60
C GLN A 162 6.86 -31.00 7.35
N LYS A 163 6.94 -32.29 7.07
CA LYS A 163 7.60 -32.88 5.90
C LYS A 163 6.61 -33.78 5.17
N VAL A 164 6.61 -33.74 3.85
CA VAL A 164 5.82 -34.64 3.00
C VAL A 164 6.77 -35.61 2.32
N ASP A 165 6.66 -36.91 2.66
CA ASP A 165 7.46 -37.95 2.01
C ASP A 165 6.83 -38.31 0.65
N LYS A 166 7.60 -38.07 -0.41
CA LYS A 166 7.24 -38.29 -1.80
C LYS A 166 7.94 -39.52 -2.31
N VAL A 167 7.17 -40.51 -2.79
CA VAL A 167 7.72 -41.76 -3.32
C VAL A 167 8.41 -41.50 -4.66
N ASP A 168 9.70 -41.79 -4.74
CA ASP A 168 10.52 -41.74 -5.95
C ASP A 168 10.58 -43.11 -6.65
N TYR A 169 10.50 -44.20 -5.88
CA TYR A 169 10.50 -45.57 -6.40
C TYR A 169 9.72 -46.51 -5.47
N GLU A 170 8.96 -47.44 -6.07
CA GLU A 170 8.28 -48.52 -5.36
C GLU A 170 8.43 -49.84 -6.10
N LEU A 171 8.65 -50.91 -5.34
CA LEU A 171 8.76 -52.29 -5.78
C LEU A 171 7.80 -53.16 -4.97
N ASP A 172 6.80 -53.72 -5.62
CA ASP A 172 6.06 -54.88 -5.12
C ASP A 172 6.83 -56.15 -5.51
N CYS A 173 7.42 -56.83 -4.53
CA CYS A 173 8.21 -58.04 -4.78
C CYS A 173 7.34 -59.23 -5.23
N SER A 174 6.02 -59.20 -5.06
CA SER A 174 5.12 -60.24 -5.59
C SER A 174 5.09 -60.28 -7.12
N THR A 175 5.50 -59.18 -7.78
CA THR A 175 5.58 -59.08 -9.25
C THR A 175 6.83 -59.74 -9.84
N LEU A 176 7.82 -60.10 -9.02
CA LEU A 176 9.10 -60.62 -9.47
C LEU A 176 9.05 -62.13 -9.76
N SER A 177 9.63 -62.54 -10.89
CA SER A 177 9.83 -63.95 -11.28
C SER A 177 11.31 -64.34 -11.43
N SER A 178 12.23 -63.40 -11.25
CA SER A 178 13.67 -63.57 -11.47
C SER A 178 14.47 -62.46 -10.82
N TYR A 179 15.68 -62.75 -10.34
CA TYR A 179 16.67 -61.75 -9.96
C TYR A 179 17.18 -60.99 -11.19
N SER A 180 17.62 -59.74 -11.03
CA SER A 180 18.49 -59.10 -12.03
C SER A 180 19.86 -59.78 -12.13
N TRP A 181 20.37 -60.35 -11.03
CA TRP A 181 21.51 -61.26 -11.01
C TRP A 181 21.57 -62.03 -9.68
N THR A 182 22.07 -63.26 -9.65
CA THR A 182 22.27 -64.02 -8.40
C THR A 182 23.53 -64.88 -8.43
N GLY A 183 24.17 -64.99 -7.27
CA GLY A 183 25.21 -65.97 -6.96
C GLY A 183 24.85 -66.66 -5.64
N ALA A 184 24.59 -67.96 -5.69
CA ALA A 184 24.19 -68.75 -4.53
C ALA A 184 24.63 -70.22 -4.69
N PRO A 185 24.92 -70.94 -3.59
CA PRO A 185 25.09 -72.39 -3.64
C PRO A 185 23.80 -73.10 -4.09
N ALA A 186 23.91 -74.22 -4.81
CA ALA A 186 22.77 -75.00 -5.31
C ALA A 186 21.84 -75.58 -4.21
N THR A 187 22.20 -75.44 -2.93
CA THR A 187 21.32 -75.77 -1.78
C THR A 187 20.39 -74.63 -1.38
N VAL A 188 20.60 -73.41 -1.88
CA VAL A 188 19.71 -72.26 -1.64
C VAL A 188 18.59 -72.29 -2.67
N THR A 189 17.34 -72.13 -2.21
CA THR A 189 16.16 -72.13 -3.08
C THR A 189 15.42 -70.80 -3.00
N THR A 190 14.82 -70.38 -4.11
CA THR A 190 13.97 -69.17 -4.18
C THR A 190 12.57 -69.58 -4.62
N GLU A 191 11.56 -69.14 -3.87
CA GLU A 191 10.15 -69.27 -4.21
C GLU A 191 9.61 -67.87 -4.57
N TRP A 192 9.17 -67.70 -5.82
CA TRP A 192 8.65 -66.43 -6.34
C TRP A 192 7.16 -66.28 -6.04
N ASN A 193 6.72 -65.08 -5.68
CA ASN A 193 5.34 -64.75 -5.27
C ASN A 193 4.71 -65.77 -4.30
N LYS A 194 5.44 -66.10 -3.23
CA LYS A 194 4.94 -66.93 -2.13
C LYS A 194 4.45 -66.01 -1.02
N ASP A 195 3.16 -66.12 -0.70
CA ASP A 195 2.47 -65.27 0.30
C ASP A 195 2.67 -63.76 0.04
N GLY A 196 2.71 -63.36 -1.24
CA GLY A 196 2.96 -61.98 -1.68
C GLY A 196 4.43 -61.52 -1.60
N ALA A 197 5.39 -62.44 -1.56
CA ALA A 197 6.82 -62.12 -1.40
C ALA A 197 7.75 -63.01 -2.23
N VAL A 198 9.00 -62.56 -2.39
CA VAL A 198 10.12 -63.41 -2.83
C VAL A 198 10.73 -64.07 -1.60
N VAL A 199 10.77 -65.40 -1.58
CA VAL A 199 11.18 -66.18 -0.40
C VAL A 199 12.44 -66.96 -0.67
N ILE A 200 13.50 -66.65 0.08
CA ILE A 200 14.86 -67.17 -0.13
C ILE A 200 15.21 -68.07 1.06
N THR A 201 15.33 -69.38 0.81
CA THR A 201 15.60 -70.38 1.83
C THR A 201 17.07 -70.82 1.77
N ASN A 202 17.81 -70.54 2.84
CA ASN A 202 19.19 -71.00 3.03
C ASN A 202 19.24 -72.09 4.13
N PRO A 203 19.41 -73.38 3.78
CA PRO A 203 19.27 -74.49 4.73
C PRO A 203 20.49 -74.73 5.62
N LYS A 204 21.62 -74.06 5.39
CA LYS A 204 22.85 -74.17 6.18
C LYS A 204 23.70 -72.89 6.03
N ALA A 205 24.59 -72.63 6.98
CA ALA A 205 25.50 -71.50 6.85
C ALA A 205 26.43 -71.71 5.63
N VAL A 206 26.66 -70.63 4.90
CA VAL A 206 27.55 -70.55 3.74
C VAL A 206 28.79 -69.79 4.17
N ASP A 207 29.97 -70.39 3.98
CA ASP A 207 31.26 -69.77 4.25
C ASP A 207 32.10 -69.76 2.95
N PRO A 208 32.64 -68.61 2.52
CA PRO A 208 32.37 -67.27 3.06
C PRO A 208 30.94 -66.78 2.76
N TRP A 209 30.37 -66.04 3.70
CA TRP A 209 28.96 -65.60 3.70
C TRP A 209 28.54 -64.77 2.47
N TYR A 210 29.48 -64.15 1.76
CA TYR A 210 29.22 -63.41 0.52
C TYR A 210 28.95 -64.32 -0.69
N VAL A 211 29.11 -65.64 -0.58
CA VAL A 211 28.77 -66.60 -1.65
C VAL A 211 27.25 -66.76 -1.83
N LEU A 212 26.43 -66.31 -0.88
CA LEU A 212 25.01 -66.07 -1.08
C LEU A 212 24.75 -64.56 -1.21
N GLN A 213 24.57 -64.11 -2.45
CA GLN A 213 24.44 -62.70 -2.81
C GLN A 213 23.61 -62.52 -4.09
N TYR A 214 22.79 -61.48 -4.16
CA TYR A 214 21.94 -61.24 -5.34
C TYR A 214 21.56 -59.77 -5.49
N TRP A 215 21.34 -59.38 -6.75
CA TRP A 215 20.67 -58.15 -7.16
C TRP A 215 19.19 -58.48 -7.39
N LEU A 216 18.31 -58.06 -6.49
CA LEU A 216 16.88 -58.32 -6.57
C LEU A 216 16.27 -57.60 -7.79
N VAL A 217 16.63 -56.32 -7.96
CA VAL A 217 16.28 -55.47 -9.10
C VAL A 217 17.42 -54.49 -9.38
N ASN A 218 17.62 -54.13 -10.65
CA ASN A 218 18.55 -53.10 -11.14
C ASN A 218 17.80 -52.05 -11.97
N GLY A 219 18.37 -50.86 -12.16
CA GLY A 219 17.81 -49.79 -13.00
C GLY A 219 16.94 -48.79 -12.24
N ILE A 220 17.14 -48.66 -10.92
CA ILE A 220 16.49 -47.65 -10.07
C ILE A 220 17.21 -46.31 -10.28
N THR A 221 16.54 -45.38 -10.96
CA THR A 221 17.05 -44.02 -11.19
C THR A 221 16.74 -43.12 -9.98
N LEU A 222 17.77 -42.51 -9.40
CA LEU A 222 17.67 -41.55 -8.30
C LEU A 222 18.64 -40.38 -8.54
N THR A 223 18.39 -39.20 -7.97
CA THR A 223 19.38 -38.12 -7.92
C THR A 223 20.55 -38.49 -7.00
N GLU A 224 21.77 -38.44 -7.52
CA GLU A 224 23.01 -38.60 -6.76
C GLU A 224 23.16 -37.52 -5.66
N GLY A 225 23.70 -37.88 -4.50
CA GLY A 225 23.94 -36.97 -3.38
C GLY A 225 22.70 -36.50 -2.61
N LYS A 226 21.49 -36.72 -3.13
CA LYS A 226 20.21 -36.45 -2.44
C LYS A 226 19.94 -37.54 -1.38
N GLU A 227 19.45 -37.15 -0.21
CA GLU A 227 19.00 -38.09 0.82
C GLU A 227 17.55 -38.55 0.56
N TYR A 228 17.31 -39.85 0.74
CA TYR A 228 16.00 -40.48 0.70
C TYR A 228 15.82 -41.38 1.92
N LYS A 229 14.59 -41.59 2.35
CA LYS A 229 14.20 -42.69 3.23
C LYS A 229 13.93 -43.94 2.38
N MET A 230 14.58 -45.04 2.71
CA MET A 230 14.26 -46.37 2.19
C MET A 230 13.46 -47.15 3.23
N THR A 231 12.41 -47.83 2.77
CA THR A 231 11.55 -48.72 3.56
C THR A 231 11.54 -50.09 2.90
N ILE A 232 11.87 -51.14 3.64
CA ILE A 232 11.83 -52.53 3.14
C ILE A 232 10.84 -53.33 3.99
N GLU A 233 9.78 -53.87 3.40
CA GLU A 233 8.87 -54.79 4.11
C GLU A 233 9.37 -56.24 3.95
N CYS A 234 9.71 -56.88 5.07
CA CYS A 234 10.32 -58.21 5.07
C CYS A 234 10.05 -59.01 6.37
N LYS A 235 10.33 -60.32 6.35
CA LYS A 235 10.38 -61.17 7.57
C LYS A 235 11.46 -62.24 7.48
N ALA A 236 11.87 -62.77 8.63
CA ALA A 236 12.81 -63.89 8.76
C ALA A 236 12.21 -65.06 9.57
N GLU A 237 12.52 -66.28 9.14
CA GLU A 237 12.19 -67.54 9.81
C GLU A 237 13.47 -68.37 9.98
N GLY A 238 13.99 -68.50 11.20
CA GLY A 238 15.28 -69.16 11.45
C GLY A 238 15.46 -69.54 12.93
N LYS A 239 16.71 -69.57 13.41
CA LYS A 239 17.03 -69.71 14.84
C LYS A 239 17.48 -68.41 15.50
N GLU A 240 18.26 -67.62 14.77
CA GLU A 240 18.85 -66.34 15.19
C GLU A 240 18.44 -65.26 14.19
N ASP A 241 18.49 -63.98 14.58
CA ASP A 241 18.10 -62.86 13.70
C ASP A 241 18.96 -62.79 12.42
N ALA A 242 18.31 -62.48 11.29
CA ALA A 242 18.96 -62.55 9.98
C ALA A 242 19.80 -61.30 9.70
N ASN A 243 21.13 -61.43 9.71
CA ASN A 243 22.06 -60.33 9.44
C ASN A 243 22.23 -60.11 7.93
N ILE A 244 21.73 -58.97 7.46
CA ILE A 244 21.69 -58.56 6.06
C ILE A 244 22.79 -57.55 5.80
N ARG A 245 23.55 -57.76 4.72
CA ARG A 245 24.50 -56.80 4.17
C ARG A 245 23.89 -56.29 2.87
N PHE A 246 23.49 -55.03 2.87
CA PHE A 246 22.74 -54.40 1.78
C PHE A 246 23.57 -53.33 1.07
N LYS A 247 23.35 -53.18 -0.24
CA LYS A 247 23.88 -52.07 -1.04
C LYS A 247 22.83 -51.55 -2.03
N LEU A 248 22.76 -50.21 -2.14
CA LEU A 248 22.12 -49.50 -3.23
C LEU A 248 23.21 -48.90 -4.13
N GLY A 249 23.32 -49.36 -5.37
CA GLY A 249 24.35 -48.93 -6.32
C GLY A 249 24.57 -49.92 -7.46
N ASP A 250 25.82 -50.16 -7.85
CA ASP A 250 26.20 -51.08 -8.94
C ASP A 250 27.38 -52.01 -8.53
N TRP A 251 28.11 -52.58 -9.48
CA TRP A 251 29.31 -53.39 -9.17
C TRP A 251 30.55 -52.57 -8.77
N GLY A 252 30.67 -51.31 -9.21
CA GLY A 252 31.81 -50.43 -8.93
C GLY A 252 31.66 -49.62 -7.63
N GLY A 253 30.44 -49.29 -7.21
CA GLY A 253 30.17 -48.50 -6.02
C GLY A 253 28.74 -48.59 -5.49
N GLY A 254 28.41 -47.75 -4.51
CA GLY A 254 27.06 -47.67 -3.92
C GLY A 254 27.04 -47.41 -2.42
N PHE A 255 25.93 -46.86 -1.94
CA PHE A 255 25.62 -46.79 -0.52
C PHE A 255 25.49 -48.21 0.05
N SER A 256 26.19 -48.51 1.15
CA SER A 256 26.18 -49.83 1.78
C SER A 256 25.79 -49.74 3.25
N LYS A 257 24.93 -50.66 3.71
CA LYS A 257 24.41 -50.69 5.09
C LYS A 257 24.20 -52.13 5.55
N ASN A 258 24.54 -52.43 6.79
CA ASN A 258 24.14 -53.67 7.44
C ASN A 258 22.89 -53.43 8.31
N PHE A 259 21.95 -54.37 8.29
CA PHE A 259 20.78 -54.38 9.18
C PHE A 259 20.39 -55.81 9.53
N SER A 260 19.61 -56.01 10.59
CA SER A 260 19.15 -57.34 11.02
C SER A 260 17.63 -57.43 10.87
N ILE A 261 17.11 -58.60 10.47
CA ILE A 261 15.67 -58.88 10.45
C ILE A 261 15.34 -59.82 11.62
N PRO A 262 14.62 -59.35 12.66
CA PRO A 262 14.13 -60.16 13.75
C PRO A 262 13.36 -61.42 13.32
N VAL A 263 13.77 -62.58 13.81
CA VAL A 263 13.08 -63.85 13.52
C VAL A 263 11.76 -63.95 14.27
N GLY A 264 10.74 -64.50 13.60
CA GLY A 264 9.47 -64.88 14.22
C GLY A 264 8.49 -63.72 14.52
N LYS A 265 8.82 -62.47 14.16
CA LYS A 265 7.97 -61.29 14.43
C LYS A 265 6.98 -60.90 13.31
N GLY A 266 6.73 -61.79 12.36
CA GLY A 266 5.89 -61.49 11.19
C GLY A 266 6.56 -60.51 10.21
N TYR A 267 5.79 -59.94 9.28
CA TYR A 267 6.29 -58.88 8.39
C TYR A 267 6.55 -57.59 9.17
N GLN A 268 7.69 -56.96 8.87
CA GLN A 268 8.19 -55.75 9.50
C GLN A 268 8.65 -54.76 8.42
N LYS A 269 8.53 -53.46 8.70
CA LYS A 269 9.18 -52.41 7.91
C LYS A 269 10.55 -52.09 8.51
N ILE A 270 11.60 -52.32 7.74
CA ILE A 270 12.96 -51.88 8.06
C ILE A 270 13.18 -50.55 7.34
N GLU A 271 13.32 -49.47 8.11
CA GLU A 271 13.45 -48.10 7.58
C GLU A 271 14.84 -47.53 7.85
N PHE A 272 15.43 -46.85 6.87
CA PHE A 272 16.69 -46.12 7.01
C PHE A 272 16.91 -45.08 5.91
N ASN A 273 17.66 -44.03 6.23
CA ASN A 273 18.12 -43.07 5.22
C ASN A 273 19.20 -43.68 4.32
N VAL A 274 19.18 -43.28 3.05
CA VAL A 274 20.11 -43.66 2.00
C VAL A 274 20.45 -42.44 1.12
N THR A 275 21.71 -42.32 0.75
CA THR A 275 22.21 -41.28 -0.17
C THR A 275 22.88 -41.98 -1.36
N PRO A 276 22.24 -42.03 -2.54
CA PRO A 276 22.82 -42.65 -3.73
C PRO A 276 24.11 -41.97 -4.15
N THR A 277 25.14 -42.76 -4.46
CA THR A 277 26.45 -42.28 -4.94
C THR A 277 26.57 -42.38 -6.47
N MET A 278 25.43 -42.48 -7.15
CA MET A 278 25.29 -42.65 -8.60
C MET A 278 23.81 -42.54 -8.99
N ALA A 279 23.53 -42.19 -10.24
CA ALA A 279 22.18 -42.04 -10.74
C ALA A 279 21.42 -43.37 -10.92
N SER A 280 22.05 -44.39 -11.51
CA SER A 280 21.45 -45.72 -11.74
C SER A 280 21.89 -46.70 -10.66
N ASN A 281 20.93 -47.35 -10.00
CA ASN A 281 21.15 -48.19 -8.84
C ASN A 281 20.41 -49.54 -8.95
N GLY A 282 20.80 -50.50 -8.13
CA GLY A 282 20.06 -51.74 -7.87
C GLY A 282 20.03 -52.11 -6.39
N LEU A 283 19.16 -53.05 -6.02
CA LEU A 283 19.01 -53.55 -4.65
C LEU A 283 19.79 -54.85 -4.46
N PHE A 284 20.95 -54.75 -3.81
CA PHE A 284 21.86 -55.86 -3.57
C PHE A 284 21.82 -56.33 -2.12
N PHE A 285 21.77 -57.64 -1.90
CA PHE A 285 21.70 -58.25 -0.57
C PHE A 285 22.66 -59.44 -0.46
N GLN A 286 23.26 -59.62 0.73
CA GLN A 286 24.08 -60.78 1.08
C GLN A 286 23.79 -61.23 2.52
N HIS A 287 23.61 -62.54 2.75
CA HIS A 287 23.20 -63.09 4.06
C HIS A 287 23.54 -64.60 4.23
N GLY A 288 24.63 -65.09 3.63
CA GLY A 288 24.98 -66.52 3.64
C GLY A 288 25.22 -67.15 5.01
N ASP A 289 25.54 -66.34 6.02
CA ASP A 289 25.67 -66.74 7.42
C ASP A 289 24.33 -66.99 8.12
N PHE A 290 23.22 -66.41 7.64
CA PHE A 290 21.89 -66.68 8.19
C PHE A 290 21.33 -68.02 7.70
N VAL A 291 20.88 -68.87 8.64
CA VAL A 291 20.25 -70.17 8.37
C VAL A 291 18.75 -70.09 8.64
N GLY A 292 17.96 -70.21 7.58
CA GLY A 292 16.51 -69.99 7.63
C GLY A 292 15.96 -69.51 6.29
N LYS A 293 14.83 -68.80 6.34
CA LYS A 293 14.21 -68.12 5.20
C LYS A 293 14.14 -66.62 5.40
N ILE A 294 14.29 -65.87 4.31
CA ILE A 294 13.97 -64.44 4.25
C ILE A 294 12.85 -64.24 3.23
N TYR A 295 11.88 -63.39 3.58
CA TYR A 295 10.77 -63.00 2.72
C TYR A 295 10.91 -61.51 2.41
N TRP A 296 11.06 -61.15 1.13
CA TRP A 296 11.04 -59.76 0.66
C TRP A 296 9.68 -59.46 0.04
N LYS A 297 8.91 -58.54 0.62
CA LYS A 297 7.53 -58.22 0.22
C LYS A 297 7.43 -56.92 -0.58
N SER A 298 8.07 -55.85 -0.12
CA SER A 298 8.14 -54.60 -0.89
C SER A 298 9.36 -53.74 -0.53
N VAL A 299 9.71 -52.81 -1.42
CA VAL A 299 10.69 -51.76 -1.16
C VAL A 299 10.16 -50.43 -1.67
N THR A 300 10.14 -49.41 -0.82
CA THR A 300 9.76 -48.02 -1.17
C THR A 300 10.96 -47.11 -0.90
N ILE A 301 11.24 -46.17 -1.82
CA ILE A 301 12.23 -45.11 -1.67
C ILE A 301 11.50 -43.78 -1.82
N SER A 302 11.70 -42.87 -0.87
CA SER A 302 11.00 -41.58 -0.82
C SER A 302 11.87 -40.48 -0.24
N HIS A 303 11.90 -39.30 -0.84
CA HIS A 303 12.47 -38.10 -0.21
C HIS A 303 11.39 -37.27 0.49
N SER A 304 11.77 -36.58 1.56
CA SER A 304 10.92 -35.54 2.14
C SER A 304 11.06 -34.24 1.34
N GLU A 305 9.96 -33.67 0.86
CA GLU A 305 9.89 -32.27 0.43
C GLU A 305 9.13 -31.40 1.46
N ALA A 306 9.39 -30.09 1.44
CA ALA A 306 8.66 -29.15 2.29
C ALA A 306 7.23 -28.98 1.76
N PRO A 307 6.19 -28.90 2.63
CA PRO A 307 4.83 -28.63 2.20
C PRO A 307 4.75 -27.24 1.55
N VAL A 308 4.52 -27.24 0.25
CA VAL A 308 4.39 -26.06 -0.60
C VAL A 308 2.93 -25.92 -1.02
N MET A 309 2.31 -24.78 -0.71
CA MET A 309 0.93 -24.53 -1.11
C MET A 309 0.90 -24.07 -2.57
N GLU A 310 0.24 -24.84 -3.42
CA GLU A 310 0.04 -24.50 -4.83
C GLU A 310 -1.19 -23.60 -4.98
N VAL A 311 -0.96 -22.36 -5.44
CA VAL A 311 -1.98 -21.33 -5.64
C VAL A 311 -2.17 -21.07 -7.13
N GLU A 312 -3.42 -21.09 -7.57
CA GLU A 312 -3.82 -20.88 -8.95
C GLU A 312 -4.13 -19.41 -9.21
N LYS A 313 -3.19 -18.71 -9.87
CA LYS A 313 -3.39 -17.32 -10.31
C LYS A 313 -3.92 -17.30 -11.74
N GLU A 314 -5.07 -16.69 -11.96
CA GLU A 314 -5.62 -16.49 -13.31
C GLU A 314 -4.69 -15.66 -14.20
N VAL A 315 -4.54 -16.07 -15.46
CA VAL A 315 -3.71 -15.40 -16.47
C VAL A 315 -4.46 -15.11 -17.78
N CYS A 316 -5.43 -15.94 -18.16
CA CYS A 316 -6.21 -15.79 -19.39
C CYS A 316 -7.65 -16.28 -19.15
N SER A 317 -8.63 -15.59 -19.72
CA SER A 317 -10.05 -15.97 -19.66
C SER A 317 -10.74 -15.69 -20.99
N GLN A 318 -11.62 -16.59 -21.42
CA GLN A 318 -12.35 -16.50 -22.68
C GLN A 318 -13.85 -16.75 -22.47
N SER A 319 -14.67 -15.81 -22.91
CA SER A 319 -16.11 -15.93 -23.12
C SER A 319 -16.45 -15.76 -24.61
N TYR A 320 -17.71 -15.92 -24.99
CA TYR A 320 -18.17 -15.89 -26.39
C TYR A 320 -19.40 -14.99 -26.59
N THR A 321 -19.58 -14.52 -27.82
CA THR A 321 -20.70 -13.65 -28.24
C THR A 321 -21.43 -14.29 -29.41
N ASP A 322 -22.76 -14.26 -29.39
CA ASP A 322 -23.62 -14.95 -30.38
C ASP A 322 -23.30 -14.59 -31.83
N GLY A 323 -23.25 -15.60 -32.70
CA GLY A 323 -22.86 -15.44 -34.09
C GLY A 323 -22.29 -16.71 -34.75
N PRO A 324 -21.64 -16.59 -35.92
CA PRO A 324 -20.88 -17.68 -36.52
C PRO A 324 -19.69 -18.08 -35.64
N PHE A 325 -19.07 -19.23 -35.93
CA PHE A 325 -17.89 -19.71 -35.21
C PHE A 325 -16.76 -18.64 -35.25
N PRO A 326 -16.22 -18.17 -34.10
CA PRO A 326 -15.40 -16.97 -34.05
C PRO A 326 -13.90 -17.22 -34.31
N PHE A 327 -13.49 -18.46 -34.59
CA PHE A 327 -12.09 -18.86 -34.69
C PHE A 327 -11.80 -19.66 -35.98
N PHE A 328 -10.55 -20.07 -36.18
CA PHE A 328 -10.14 -20.82 -37.36
C PHE A 328 -10.80 -22.22 -37.43
N ALA A 329 -11.49 -22.50 -38.54
CA ALA A 329 -12.19 -23.77 -38.76
C ALA A 329 -11.20 -24.95 -38.87
N MET A 330 -11.38 -25.99 -38.03
CA MET A 330 -10.44 -27.14 -38.01
C MET A 330 -11.13 -28.47 -37.69
N GLY A 331 -12.16 -28.81 -38.45
CA GLY A 331 -12.91 -30.07 -38.34
C GLY A 331 -14.41 -29.82 -38.34
N CYS A 332 -14.86 -28.83 -37.56
CA CYS A 332 -16.22 -28.30 -37.61
C CYS A 332 -16.23 -26.81 -37.20
N GLU A 333 -17.35 -26.14 -37.50
CA GLU A 333 -17.60 -24.71 -37.23
C GLU A 333 -18.88 -24.56 -36.38
N PRO A 334 -18.85 -24.92 -35.09
CA PRO A 334 -20.00 -24.77 -34.20
C PRO A 334 -20.33 -23.27 -33.98
N PRO A 335 -21.57 -22.80 -34.21
CA PRO A 335 -21.94 -21.41 -33.98
C PRO A 335 -21.94 -21.07 -32.48
N VAL A 336 -21.89 -19.77 -32.15
CA VAL A 336 -22.13 -19.30 -30.78
C VAL A 336 -23.61 -18.99 -30.60
N VAL A 337 -24.23 -19.58 -29.58
CA VAL A 337 -25.66 -19.47 -29.28
C VAL A 337 -25.86 -19.33 -27.77
N ASN A 338 -26.57 -18.28 -27.33
CA ASN A 338 -26.75 -17.93 -25.91
C ASN A 338 -25.43 -17.76 -25.12
N GLY A 339 -24.39 -17.24 -25.77
CA GLY A 339 -23.06 -17.01 -25.18
C GLY A 339 -22.15 -18.24 -25.15
N ALA A 340 -22.55 -19.37 -25.72
CA ALA A 340 -21.79 -20.62 -25.71
C ALA A 340 -21.49 -21.15 -27.12
N ILE A 341 -20.31 -21.73 -27.33
CA ILE A 341 -20.00 -22.46 -28.58
C ILE A 341 -20.82 -23.76 -28.59
N HIS A 342 -21.78 -23.86 -29.51
CA HIS A 342 -22.79 -24.91 -29.58
C HIS A 342 -22.41 -26.00 -30.59
N PHE A 343 -21.82 -27.09 -30.10
CA PHE A 343 -21.45 -28.26 -30.90
C PHE A 343 -22.54 -29.36 -30.87
N VAL A 344 -22.98 -29.77 -32.05
CA VAL A 344 -23.91 -30.90 -32.25
C VAL A 344 -23.16 -32.09 -32.88
N PRO A 345 -23.26 -33.32 -32.33
CA PRO A 345 -22.61 -34.50 -32.88
C PRO A 345 -22.99 -34.80 -34.33
N THR A 346 -21.98 -34.96 -35.18
CA THR A 346 -22.12 -35.43 -36.57
C THR A 346 -22.02 -36.95 -36.71
N GLY A 347 -21.56 -37.64 -35.66
CA GLY A 347 -21.13 -39.05 -35.73
C GLY A 347 -19.75 -39.25 -36.38
N THR A 348 -19.08 -38.17 -36.81
CA THR A 348 -17.72 -38.19 -37.38
C THR A 348 -16.72 -37.49 -36.47
N TRP A 349 -15.43 -37.76 -36.70
CA TRP A 349 -14.34 -37.10 -35.99
C TRP A 349 -14.46 -35.57 -36.07
N SER A 350 -14.41 -34.90 -34.92
CA SER A 350 -14.59 -33.45 -34.78
C SER A 350 -13.62 -32.84 -33.76
N GLN A 351 -13.15 -31.63 -34.07
CA GLN A 351 -12.52 -30.70 -33.13
C GLN A 351 -12.75 -29.24 -33.57
N PHE A 352 -12.53 -28.31 -32.64
CA PHE A 352 -12.61 -26.86 -32.87
C PHE A 352 -11.82 -26.09 -31.80
N PHE A 353 -11.39 -24.87 -32.13
CA PHE A 353 -10.77 -23.96 -31.16
C PHE A 353 -11.81 -23.45 -30.15
N ILE A 354 -11.41 -23.30 -28.90
CA ILE A 354 -12.19 -22.63 -27.85
C ILE A 354 -11.49 -21.39 -27.29
N SER A 355 -10.18 -21.23 -27.52
CA SER A 355 -9.48 -19.94 -27.45
C SER A 355 -8.18 -19.99 -28.26
N PRO A 356 -7.86 -19.00 -29.12
CA PRO A 356 -6.66 -19.01 -29.95
C PRO A 356 -5.40 -18.57 -29.19
N GLY A 357 -4.23 -18.99 -29.65
CA GLY A 357 -2.94 -18.68 -29.01
C GLY A 357 -2.60 -17.19 -28.92
N SER A 358 -3.21 -16.34 -29.76
CA SER A 358 -3.13 -14.87 -29.66
C SER A 358 -3.65 -14.32 -28.33
N ASN A 359 -4.54 -15.06 -27.67
CA ASN A 359 -5.22 -14.65 -26.44
C ASN A 359 -4.59 -15.32 -25.20
N ASN A 360 -3.61 -16.20 -25.40
CA ASN A 360 -3.10 -17.13 -24.39
C ASN A 360 -1.57 -17.18 -24.41
N HIS A 361 -0.93 -16.06 -24.06
CA HIS A 361 0.51 -16.03 -23.81
C HIS A 361 0.80 -16.58 -22.40
N LEU A 362 1.51 -17.71 -22.35
CA LEU A 362 1.84 -18.40 -21.09
C LEU A 362 3.37 -18.39 -20.92
N ASP A 363 3.85 -18.11 -19.70
CA ASP A 363 5.24 -18.41 -19.33
C ASP A 363 5.45 -19.93 -19.17
N ALA A 364 6.70 -20.37 -19.11
CA ALA A 364 7.01 -21.72 -18.64
C ALA A 364 6.46 -21.99 -17.22
N GLY A 365 5.94 -23.20 -16.98
CA GLY A 365 5.44 -23.62 -15.66
C GLY A 365 4.30 -24.64 -15.67
N ASN A 366 3.64 -24.83 -14.53
CA ASN A 366 2.44 -25.66 -14.42
C ASN A 366 1.18 -24.78 -14.46
N TYR A 367 0.12 -25.26 -15.10
CA TYR A 367 -1.14 -24.55 -15.26
C TYR A 367 -2.35 -25.43 -14.98
N VAL A 368 -3.49 -24.79 -14.79
CA VAL A 368 -4.83 -25.39 -14.70
C VAL A 368 -5.74 -24.67 -15.67
N ALA A 369 -6.50 -25.43 -16.47
CA ALA A 369 -7.62 -24.94 -17.24
C ALA A 369 -8.94 -25.28 -16.52
N TYR A 370 -9.80 -24.29 -16.31
CA TYR A 370 -11.20 -24.48 -15.95
C TYR A 370 -12.07 -24.31 -17.19
N LEU A 371 -12.86 -25.34 -17.51
CA LEU A 371 -13.75 -25.38 -18.66
C LEU A 371 -15.21 -25.43 -18.18
N ASP A 372 -16.01 -24.42 -18.51
CA ASP A 372 -17.45 -24.38 -18.22
C ASP A 372 -18.24 -24.92 -19.42
N LEU A 373 -18.93 -26.05 -19.22
CA LEU A 373 -19.41 -26.92 -20.28
C LEU A 373 -20.76 -27.54 -19.92
N THR A 374 -21.82 -27.21 -20.66
CA THR A 374 -23.06 -28.01 -20.61
C THR A 374 -22.97 -29.15 -21.61
N SER A 375 -23.48 -30.33 -21.25
CA SER A 375 -23.67 -31.44 -22.18
C SER A 375 -25.05 -32.08 -22.08
N SER A 376 -25.59 -32.54 -23.20
CA SER A 376 -26.90 -33.21 -23.25
C SER A 376 -26.88 -34.66 -22.77
N ALA A 377 -25.69 -35.28 -22.63
CA ALA A 377 -25.52 -36.64 -22.15
C ALA A 377 -24.14 -36.85 -21.50
N ASP A 378 -23.93 -37.97 -20.82
CA ASP A 378 -22.58 -38.42 -20.44
C ASP A 378 -21.75 -38.72 -21.70
N ALA A 379 -20.51 -38.23 -21.75
CA ALA A 379 -19.65 -38.41 -22.91
C ALA A 379 -18.22 -38.84 -22.54
N SER A 380 -17.71 -39.83 -23.27
CA SER A 380 -16.36 -40.37 -23.12
C SER A 380 -15.49 -40.07 -24.34
N GLY A 381 -14.20 -39.79 -24.13
CA GLY A 381 -13.25 -39.53 -25.22
C GLY A 381 -13.17 -38.07 -25.68
N VAL A 382 -13.97 -37.17 -25.09
CA VAL A 382 -13.77 -35.71 -25.25
C VAL A 382 -12.41 -35.34 -24.66
N GLN A 383 -11.65 -34.51 -25.37
CA GLN A 383 -10.31 -34.07 -24.98
C GLN A 383 -10.15 -32.56 -25.13
N LEU A 384 -9.31 -31.96 -24.29
CA LEU A 384 -8.79 -30.61 -24.47
C LEU A 384 -7.32 -30.74 -24.86
N THR A 385 -6.90 -30.02 -25.90
CA THR A 385 -5.50 -29.84 -26.25
C THR A 385 -5.10 -28.39 -26.03
N ALA A 386 -3.95 -28.17 -25.40
CA ALA A 386 -3.22 -26.91 -25.42
C ALA A 386 -1.99 -27.10 -26.31
N GLN A 387 -1.79 -26.23 -27.32
CA GLN A 387 -0.80 -26.43 -28.38
C GLN A 387 -0.01 -25.15 -28.69
N ASN A 388 1.32 -25.21 -28.60
CA ASN A 388 2.23 -24.07 -28.79
C ASN A 388 2.74 -24.00 -30.24
N GLY A 389 1.90 -23.50 -31.15
CA GLY A 389 2.22 -23.43 -32.57
C GLY A 389 2.09 -24.77 -33.32
N TRP A 390 2.68 -24.86 -34.52
CA TRP A 390 2.31 -25.86 -35.53
C TRP A 390 3.52 -26.54 -36.17
N GLY A 391 3.78 -27.79 -35.81
CA GLY A 391 4.86 -28.61 -36.37
C GLY A 391 5.22 -29.82 -35.50
N GLY A 392 6.07 -30.72 -35.99
CA GLY A 392 6.48 -31.93 -35.26
C GLY A 392 7.38 -31.69 -34.04
N SER A 393 7.73 -30.44 -33.76
CA SER A 393 8.49 -29.98 -32.60
C SER A 393 7.72 -28.95 -31.75
N ALA A 394 6.42 -28.76 -32.01
CA ALA A 394 5.56 -27.90 -31.22
C ALA A 394 5.06 -28.65 -29.98
N GLN A 395 5.06 -28.03 -28.80
CA GLN A 395 4.52 -28.66 -27.60
C GLN A 395 3.00 -28.84 -27.73
N GLN A 396 2.51 -30.05 -27.49
CA GLN A 396 1.09 -30.38 -27.47
C GLN A 396 0.73 -31.15 -26.19
N LEU A 397 0.11 -30.49 -25.22
CA LEU A 397 -0.48 -31.14 -24.05
C LEU A 397 -1.92 -31.55 -24.38
N THR A 398 -2.32 -32.79 -24.12
CA THR A 398 -3.68 -33.27 -24.38
C THR A 398 -4.22 -34.05 -23.20
N VAL A 399 -5.38 -33.62 -22.70
CA VAL A 399 -6.00 -34.14 -21.48
C VAL A 399 -7.44 -34.58 -21.76
N ASN A 400 -7.87 -35.66 -21.11
CA ASN A 400 -9.25 -36.16 -21.22
C ASN A 400 -10.19 -35.26 -20.39
N VAL A 401 -11.33 -34.91 -20.97
CA VAL A 401 -12.36 -34.08 -20.34
C VAL A 401 -13.46 -35.00 -19.79
N PRO A 402 -13.64 -35.11 -18.46
CA PRO A 402 -14.73 -35.90 -17.87
C PRO A 402 -16.07 -35.17 -18.04
N VAL A 403 -16.85 -35.54 -19.06
CA VAL A 403 -18.14 -34.90 -19.37
C VAL A 403 -19.32 -35.69 -18.80
N LYS A 404 -20.15 -35.03 -18.01
CA LYS A 404 -21.45 -35.52 -17.53
C LYS A 404 -22.62 -34.74 -18.12
N ALA A 405 -23.78 -35.39 -18.18
CA ALA A 405 -25.03 -34.74 -18.55
C ALA A 405 -25.35 -33.57 -17.58
N GLY A 406 -25.77 -32.43 -18.12
CA GLY A 406 -25.94 -31.18 -17.37
C GLY A 406 -24.74 -30.24 -17.50
N ARG A 407 -24.62 -29.26 -16.59
CA ARG A 407 -23.52 -28.28 -16.59
C ARG A 407 -22.35 -28.77 -15.74
N ASN A 408 -21.15 -28.66 -16.28
CA ASN A 408 -19.89 -29.08 -15.70
C ASN A 408 -18.95 -27.87 -15.58
N ASN A 409 -18.26 -27.73 -14.45
CA ASN A 409 -17.09 -26.85 -14.35
C ASN A 409 -15.87 -27.74 -14.11
N ILE A 410 -15.06 -27.93 -15.14
CA ILE A 410 -14.08 -29.02 -15.22
C ILE A 410 -12.68 -28.45 -15.03
N LYS A 411 -12.01 -28.87 -13.95
CA LYS A 411 -10.61 -28.57 -13.66
C LYS A 411 -9.69 -29.57 -14.39
N LEU A 412 -8.77 -29.06 -15.21
CA LEU A 412 -7.86 -29.84 -16.05
C LEU A 412 -6.41 -29.38 -15.83
N ASN A 413 -5.52 -30.27 -15.41
CA ASN A 413 -4.12 -29.95 -15.14
C ASN A 413 -3.29 -29.95 -16.44
N LEU A 414 -2.46 -28.92 -16.62
CA LEU A 414 -1.57 -28.73 -17.76
C LEU A 414 -0.13 -28.52 -17.23
N PRO A 415 0.60 -29.61 -16.93
CA PRO A 415 1.95 -29.53 -16.38
C PRO A 415 2.98 -29.17 -17.47
N GLU A 416 4.12 -28.62 -17.05
CA GLU A 416 5.33 -28.47 -17.87
C GLU A 416 5.11 -27.71 -19.19
N ILE A 417 4.27 -26.67 -19.18
CA ILE A 417 4.20 -25.67 -20.26
C ILE A 417 5.62 -25.11 -20.48
N GLU A 418 6.10 -25.15 -21.73
CA GLU A 418 7.42 -24.63 -22.15
C GLU A 418 7.45 -23.11 -22.29
N GLY A 419 6.29 -22.48 -22.47
CA GLY A 419 6.11 -21.05 -22.64
C GLY A 419 5.94 -20.64 -24.12
N GLY A 420 5.04 -19.69 -24.38
CA GLY A 420 4.65 -19.29 -25.73
C GLY A 420 3.15 -19.00 -25.86
N ASN A 421 2.60 -19.21 -27.06
CA ASN A 421 1.22 -18.84 -27.40
C ASN A 421 0.40 -20.11 -27.62
N TYR A 422 -0.51 -20.43 -26.70
CA TYR A 422 -1.18 -21.73 -26.67
C TYR A 422 -2.57 -21.71 -27.27
N ASP A 423 -2.74 -22.38 -28.41
CA ASP A 423 -4.05 -22.69 -29.00
C ASP A 423 -4.78 -23.71 -28.11
N PHE A 424 -5.96 -23.35 -27.59
CA PHE A 424 -6.83 -24.25 -26.84
C PHE A 424 -7.91 -24.83 -27.75
N ILE A 425 -7.83 -26.13 -27.99
CA ILE A 425 -8.62 -26.88 -28.98
C ILE A 425 -9.43 -27.95 -28.25
N LEU A 426 -10.76 -27.82 -28.26
CA LEU A 426 -11.64 -28.88 -27.78
C LEU A 426 -11.83 -29.92 -28.88
N LYS A 427 -11.69 -31.19 -28.51
CA LYS A 427 -11.77 -32.35 -29.40
C LYS A 427 -12.88 -33.26 -28.90
N PRO A 428 -14.15 -33.08 -29.35
CA PRO A 428 -15.22 -34.05 -29.08
C PRO A 428 -14.94 -35.45 -29.64
N GLN A 429 -13.97 -35.60 -30.55
CA GLN A 429 -13.65 -36.86 -31.23
C GLN A 429 -14.92 -37.38 -31.93
N THR A 430 -15.51 -38.49 -31.46
CA THR A 430 -16.76 -39.07 -31.96
C THR A 430 -17.88 -39.08 -30.89
N ALA A 431 -17.77 -38.23 -29.87
CA ALA A 431 -18.74 -38.17 -28.76
C ALA A 431 -20.16 -37.86 -29.23
N GLY A 432 -21.13 -38.67 -28.78
CA GLY A 432 -22.54 -38.58 -29.16
C GLY A 432 -23.39 -37.59 -28.35
N ALA A 433 -22.78 -36.59 -27.70
CA ALA A 433 -23.48 -35.60 -26.87
C ALA A 433 -23.29 -34.18 -27.42
N THR A 434 -24.37 -33.38 -27.37
CA THR A 434 -24.31 -31.93 -27.61
C THR A 434 -23.44 -31.29 -26.54
N LEU A 435 -22.64 -30.29 -26.90
CA LEU A 435 -21.71 -29.59 -26.02
C LEU A 435 -21.86 -28.08 -26.20
N ASP A 436 -22.18 -27.38 -25.11
CA ASP A 436 -22.21 -25.91 -25.05
C ASP A 436 -21.02 -25.44 -24.21
N VAL A 437 -20.00 -24.84 -24.83
CA VAL A 437 -18.83 -24.29 -24.14
C VAL A 437 -19.12 -22.84 -23.75
N HIS A 438 -19.30 -22.56 -22.45
CA HIS A 438 -19.64 -21.22 -21.94
C HIS A 438 -18.40 -20.36 -21.70
N GLY A 439 -17.26 -20.98 -21.39
CA GLY A 439 -15.99 -20.28 -21.24
C GLY A 439 -14.82 -21.18 -20.84
N LEU A 440 -13.63 -20.59 -20.96
CA LEU A 440 -12.34 -21.18 -20.60
C LEU A 440 -11.57 -20.19 -19.71
N ARG A 441 -10.96 -20.68 -18.62
CA ARG A 441 -10.22 -19.86 -17.65
C ARG A 441 -8.91 -20.55 -17.27
N ILE A 442 -7.79 -19.94 -17.62
CA ILE A 442 -6.44 -20.50 -17.46
C ILE A 442 -5.76 -19.86 -16.25
N CYS A 443 -5.25 -20.69 -15.35
CA CYS A 443 -4.57 -20.29 -14.12
C CYS A 443 -3.16 -20.88 -14.06
N LYS A 444 -2.16 -20.05 -13.78
CA LYS A 444 -0.79 -20.48 -13.49
C LYS A 444 -0.73 -21.04 -12.06
N VAL A 445 -0.15 -22.21 -11.91
CA VAL A 445 0.08 -22.85 -10.61
C VAL A 445 1.41 -22.33 -10.04
N THR A 446 1.34 -21.70 -8.89
CA THR A 446 2.46 -21.00 -8.26
C THR A 446 2.63 -21.48 -6.82
N LYS A 447 3.84 -21.89 -6.44
CA LYS A 447 4.17 -22.29 -5.07
C LYS A 447 4.49 -21.03 -4.27
N MET A 448 3.68 -20.72 -3.25
CA MET A 448 3.81 -19.48 -2.48
C MET A 448 3.84 -19.74 -0.97
N ASN A 449 4.52 -18.84 -0.26
CA ASN A 449 4.65 -18.84 1.21
C ASN A 449 3.65 -17.85 1.85
N SER A 450 3.06 -16.98 1.03
CA SER A 450 2.19 -15.88 1.38
C SER A 450 1.03 -15.80 0.38
N ILE A 451 -0.06 -15.13 0.74
CA ILE A 451 -1.18 -14.85 -0.15
C ILE A 451 -1.38 -13.33 -0.20
N PRO A 452 -1.19 -12.68 -1.36
CA PRO A 452 -1.52 -11.27 -1.52
C PRO A 452 -2.97 -10.98 -1.15
N LEU A 453 -3.19 -9.89 -0.43
CA LEU A 453 -4.53 -9.38 -0.13
C LEU A 453 -5.24 -8.99 -1.43
N THR A 454 -6.57 -9.24 -1.51
CA THR A 454 -7.38 -8.67 -2.59
C THR A 454 -7.53 -7.17 -2.41
N ASP A 455 -7.97 -6.46 -3.45
CA ASP A 455 -8.08 -5.00 -3.38
C ASP A 455 -9.24 -4.56 -2.44
N GLU A 456 -10.35 -5.30 -2.37
CA GLU A 456 -11.35 -5.15 -1.30
C GLU A 456 -10.75 -5.32 0.11
N GLU A 457 -9.85 -6.30 0.32
CA GLU A 457 -9.23 -6.51 1.62
C GLU A 457 -8.28 -5.37 2.00
N LYS A 458 -7.48 -4.88 1.05
CA LYS A 458 -6.64 -3.68 1.24
C LYS A 458 -7.50 -2.46 1.56
N LYS A 459 -8.58 -2.24 0.78
CA LYS A 459 -9.53 -1.13 0.96
C LYS A 459 -10.18 -1.19 2.35
N GLY A 460 -10.66 -2.36 2.78
CA GLY A 460 -11.29 -2.53 4.09
C GLY A 460 -10.33 -2.26 5.26
N VAL A 461 -9.09 -2.76 5.19
CA VAL A 461 -8.08 -2.54 6.23
C VAL A 461 -7.62 -1.07 6.25
N LEU A 462 -7.40 -0.44 5.10
CA LEU A 462 -6.97 0.96 5.01
C LEU A 462 -8.09 1.95 5.38
N THR A 463 -9.35 1.66 5.02
CA THR A 463 -10.52 2.39 5.52
C THR A 463 -10.57 2.36 7.05
N THR A 464 -10.36 1.18 7.64
CA THR A 464 -10.29 1.03 9.10
C THR A 464 -9.13 1.84 9.70
N ALA A 465 -7.97 1.88 9.05
CA ALA A 465 -6.81 2.65 9.50
C ALA A 465 -7.04 4.17 9.42
N MET A 466 -7.68 4.66 8.35
CA MET A 466 -8.08 6.06 8.18
C MET A 466 -9.09 6.47 9.27
N GLY A 467 -10.17 5.70 9.46
CA GLY A 467 -11.17 5.98 10.47
C GLY A 467 -10.59 5.97 11.89
N THR A 468 -9.70 5.01 12.22
CA THR A 468 -9.02 4.96 13.53
C THR A 468 -8.13 6.19 13.77
N TRP A 469 -7.46 6.68 12.73
CA TRP A 469 -6.62 7.88 12.80
C TRP A 469 -7.45 9.15 13.05
N ILE A 470 -8.53 9.32 12.29
CA ILE A 470 -9.43 10.47 12.40
C ILE A 470 -10.15 10.45 13.75
N ASP A 471 -10.57 9.28 14.21
CA ASP A 471 -11.19 9.10 15.53
C ASP A 471 -10.27 9.51 16.67
N GLY A 472 -9.02 9.02 16.67
CA GLY A 472 -8.02 9.39 17.67
C GLY A 472 -7.70 10.89 17.69
N MET A 473 -7.68 11.54 16.52
CA MET A 473 -7.48 12.99 16.41
C MET A 473 -8.68 13.79 16.95
N MET A 474 -9.91 13.35 16.67
CA MET A 474 -11.12 14.00 17.22
C MET A 474 -11.24 13.79 18.74
N ALA A 475 -10.89 12.59 19.23
CA ALA A 475 -10.82 12.30 20.67
C ALA A 475 -9.77 13.19 21.39
N ALA A 476 -8.59 13.35 20.81
CA ALA A 476 -7.52 14.18 21.35
C ALA A 476 -7.81 15.70 21.32
N THR A 477 -8.87 16.11 20.62
CA THR A 477 -9.27 17.52 20.46
C THR A 477 -10.58 17.87 21.18
N ASP A 478 -11.28 16.89 21.77
CA ASP A 478 -12.42 17.05 22.71
C ASP A 478 -13.46 18.12 22.24
N GLY A 479 -13.89 18.00 20.99
CA GLY A 479 -14.86 18.90 20.36
C GLY A 479 -14.40 20.35 20.16
N TYR A 480 -13.18 20.71 20.56
CA TYR A 480 -12.68 22.10 20.54
C TYR A 480 -12.20 22.56 19.16
N VAL A 481 -11.65 21.66 18.35
CA VAL A 481 -11.14 21.98 17.00
C VAL A 481 -12.27 21.85 15.99
N THR A 482 -12.97 22.96 15.78
CA THR A 482 -14.19 23.03 14.93
C THR A 482 -13.92 23.16 13.43
N SER A 483 -12.66 23.20 12.99
CA SER A 483 -12.30 23.40 11.58
C SER A 483 -11.06 22.62 11.20
N TRP A 484 -11.09 21.96 10.03
CA TRP A 484 -10.03 21.09 9.53
C TRP A 484 -9.90 21.16 8.01
N ASP A 485 -8.68 21.00 7.48
CA ASP A 485 -8.54 20.46 6.13
C ASP A 485 -8.77 18.95 6.20
N VAL A 486 -9.92 18.49 5.73
CA VAL A 486 -10.26 17.06 5.73
C VAL A 486 -9.41 16.30 4.72
N VAL A 487 -9.10 16.95 3.59
CA VAL A 487 -8.13 16.47 2.62
C VAL A 487 -7.20 17.61 2.23
N ASN A 488 -5.90 17.34 2.24
CA ASN A 488 -4.87 18.26 1.76
C ASN A 488 -4.30 17.77 0.42
N GLU A 489 -4.02 18.70 -0.50
CA GLU A 489 -3.26 18.50 -1.74
C GLU A 489 -3.72 17.30 -2.57
N ALA A 490 -5.01 17.29 -2.88
CA ALA A 490 -5.63 16.21 -3.65
C ALA A 490 -5.21 16.20 -5.13
N ILE A 491 -4.94 17.38 -5.73
CA ILE A 491 -4.84 17.53 -7.19
C ILE A 491 -3.38 17.50 -7.65
N SER A 492 -3.03 16.55 -8.53
CA SER A 492 -1.65 16.37 -9.03
C SER A 492 -1.11 17.51 -9.89
N GLY A 493 -2.01 18.29 -10.52
CA GLY A 493 -1.64 19.25 -11.57
C GLY A 493 -1.39 18.61 -12.95
N LYS A 494 -1.38 17.27 -13.07
CA LYS A 494 -1.30 16.56 -14.35
C LYS A 494 -2.70 16.49 -14.97
N LYS A 495 -2.81 16.89 -16.23
CA LYS A 495 -4.08 16.85 -16.98
C LYS A 495 -4.47 15.43 -17.40
N GLY A 496 -5.68 15.02 -17.03
CA GLY A 496 -6.32 13.75 -17.39
C GLY A 496 -7.10 13.79 -18.70
N ALA A 497 -7.77 12.67 -19.01
CA ALA A 497 -8.45 12.44 -20.29
C ALA A 497 -9.78 13.20 -20.46
N ASP A 498 -10.42 13.58 -19.36
CA ASP A 498 -11.67 14.37 -19.31
C ASP A 498 -11.44 15.88 -19.56
N GLY A 499 -10.19 16.35 -19.38
CA GLY A 499 -9.80 17.74 -19.52
C GLY A 499 -9.45 18.45 -18.21
N PHE A 500 -9.75 17.86 -17.06
CA PHE A 500 -9.36 18.33 -15.73
C PHE A 500 -8.01 17.73 -15.31
N ASN A 501 -7.49 18.15 -14.16
CA ASN A 501 -6.30 17.57 -13.56
C ASN A 501 -6.68 16.37 -12.69
N GLU A 502 -5.93 15.29 -12.86
CA GLU A 502 -6.05 14.05 -12.09
C GLU A 502 -5.75 14.30 -10.60
N LEU A 503 -6.25 13.42 -9.74
CA LEU A 503 -5.77 13.34 -8.37
C LEU A 503 -4.30 12.92 -8.32
N GLN A 504 -3.66 13.09 -7.17
CA GLN A 504 -2.35 12.49 -6.90
C GLN A 504 -2.44 10.95 -6.94
N HIS A 505 -1.51 10.27 -7.60
CA HIS A 505 -1.42 8.81 -7.65
C HIS A 505 0.04 8.35 -7.69
N ALA A 506 0.35 7.14 -7.23
CA ALA A 506 1.70 6.58 -7.40
C ALA A 506 2.11 6.44 -8.88
N THR A 507 1.14 6.45 -9.80
CA THR A 507 1.33 6.36 -11.25
C THR A 507 1.56 7.70 -11.95
N ASN A 508 1.31 8.83 -11.29
CA ASN A 508 1.51 10.17 -11.85
C ASN A 508 2.45 11.09 -11.05
N ALA A 509 2.79 10.73 -9.81
CA ALA A 509 3.75 11.46 -8.99
C ALA A 509 5.23 11.17 -9.35
N PRO A 510 6.16 12.07 -9.01
CA PRO A 510 7.60 11.83 -9.12
C PRO A 510 8.08 10.64 -8.26
N ALA A 511 9.10 9.91 -8.73
CA ALA A 511 9.62 8.72 -8.02
C ALA A 511 10.20 9.03 -6.62
N SER A 512 10.67 10.26 -6.39
CA SER A 512 11.05 10.76 -5.05
C SER A 512 9.87 10.79 -4.08
N ASP A 513 8.68 11.08 -4.59
CA ASP A 513 7.51 11.42 -3.82
C ASP A 513 6.71 10.13 -3.56
N VAL A 514 6.67 9.23 -4.55
CA VAL A 514 6.21 7.83 -4.41
C VAL A 514 6.96 7.07 -3.30
N ALA A 515 8.25 7.32 -3.11
CA ALA A 515 9.02 6.68 -2.04
C ALA A 515 8.64 7.18 -0.62
N ASN A 516 8.07 8.39 -0.50
CA ASN A 516 7.85 9.09 0.77
C ASN A 516 6.37 9.42 1.07
N SER A 517 5.44 9.01 0.19
CA SER A 517 4.00 9.29 0.26
C SER A 517 3.17 8.00 0.27
N PHE A 518 1.92 8.10 0.69
CA PHE A 518 0.92 7.02 0.63
C PHE A 518 -0.38 7.56 0.03
N TYR A 519 -0.69 7.17 -1.21
CA TYR A 519 -1.84 7.67 -1.95
C TYR A 519 -3.10 6.86 -1.59
N TRP A 520 -3.89 7.34 -0.65
CA TRP A 520 -5.10 6.65 -0.16
C TRP A 520 -6.07 6.26 -1.28
N GLN A 521 -6.24 7.14 -2.26
CA GLN A 521 -7.01 6.97 -3.48
C GLN A 521 -6.57 5.77 -4.34
N ASP A 522 -5.29 5.37 -4.33
CA ASP A 522 -4.82 4.17 -5.05
C ASP A 522 -5.42 2.86 -4.49
N TYR A 523 -6.00 2.90 -3.29
CA TYR A 523 -6.60 1.73 -2.61
C TYR A 523 -8.08 1.91 -2.25
N LEU A 524 -8.49 3.13 -1.88
CA LEU A 524 -9.89 3.44 -1.54
C LEU A 524 -10.70 3.84 -2.79
N GLY A 525 -10.05 4.40 -3.81
CA GLY A 525 -10.67 4.97 -5.00
C GLY A 525 -10.97 6.48 -4.85
N ASP A 526 -10.86 7.19 -5.98
CA ASP A 526 -10.89 8.66 -6.12
C ASP A 526 -12.08 9.36 -5.46
N ILE A 527 -13.24 8.69 -5.43
CA ILE A 527 -14.48 9.22 -4.85
C ILE A 527 -14.59 8.88 -3.36
N ASP A 528 -14.27 7.65 -2.99
CA ASP A 528 -14.55 7.11 -1.65
C ASP A 528 -13.55 7.60 -0.60
N TYR A 529 -12.30 7.92 -0.95
CA TYR A 529 -11.31 8.34 0.06
C TYR A 529 -11.70 9.67 0.72
N VAL A 530 -12.14 10.67 -0.07
CA VAL A 530 -12.64 11.95 0.47
C VAL A 530 -13.94 11.75 1.23
N ARG A 531 -14.89 10.99 0.66
CA ARG A 531 -16.18 10.73 1.33
C ARG A 531 -15.99 10.00 2.66
N THR A 532 -15.03 9.09 2.75
CA THR A 532 -14.67 8.39 4.00
C THR A 532 -14.08 9.37 5.02
N ALA A 533 -13.05 10.15 4.65
CA ALA A 533 -12.47 11.14 5.53
C ALA A 533 -13.50 12.18 6.05
N VAL A 534 -14.44 12.62 5.20
CA VAL A 534 -15.53 13.54 5.59
C VAL A 534 -16.54 12.87 6.54
N ARG A 535 -16.95 11.63 6.27
CA ARG A 535 -17.87 10.88 7.15
C ARG A 535 -17.26 10.63 8.52
N ASP A 536 -16.05 10.09 8.54
CA ASP A 536 -15.35 9.76 9.79
C ASP A 536 -15.06 11.02 10.61
N ALA A 537 -14.66 12.13 9.97
CA ALA A 537 -14.46 13.41 10.65
C ALA A 537 -15.75 13.92 11.30
N ARG A 538 -16.89 13.88 10.60
CA ARG A 538 -18.18 14.33 11.16
C ARG A 538 -18.73 13.38 12.24
N LYS A 539 -18.55 12.07 12.06
CA LYS A 539 -18.94 11.03 13.01
C LYS A 539 -18.15 11.14 14.32
N SER A 540 -16.83 11.02 14.25
CA SER A 540 -15.98 11.02 15.45
C SER A 540 -16.02 12.37 16.16
N PHE A 541 -16.14 13.50 15.46
CA PHE A 541 -16.33 14.78 16.13
C PHE A 541 -17.63 14.83 16.96
N ALA A 542 -18.72 14.24 16.47
CA ALA A 542 -19.99 14.15 17.20
C ALA A 542 -19.93 13.16 18.39
N GLU A 543 -19.12 12.10 18.28
CA GLU A 543 -18.90 11.12 19.36
C GLU A 543 -17.97 11.67 20.45
N HIS A 544 -17.00 12.53 20.11
CA HIS A 544 -16.04 13.14 21.04
C HIS A 544 -16.41 14.61 21.38
N ASN A 545 -17.58 14.79 21.98
CA ASN A 545 -18.10 16.05 22.56
C ASN A 545 -18.27 17.27 21.62
N GLY A 546 -18.04 17.13 20.31
CA GLY A 546 -18.20 18.20 19.33
C GLY A 546 -19.66 18.47 18.96
N ASP A 547 -19.98 19.74 18.69
CA ASP A 547 -21.28 20.19 18.18
C ASP A 547 -21.28 20.13 16.63
N PRO A 548 -21.99 19.18 15.99
CA PRO A 548 -21.87 18.94 14.55
C PRO A 548 -22.26 20.13 13.66
N SER A 549 -23.02 21.11 14.19
CA SER A 549 -23.33 22.34 13.46
C SER A 549 -22.10 23.23 13.25
N LYS A 550 -21.15 23.19 14.19
CA LYS A 550 -19.93 24.02 14.18
C LYS A 550 -18.83 23.48 13.28
N LEU A 551 -18.76 22.16 13.06
CA LEU A 551 -17.66 21.55 12.31
C LEU A 551 -17.64 22.03 10.85
N LYS A 552 -16.50 22.59 10.43
CA LYS A 552 -16.22 23.04 9.06
C LYS A 552 -15.08 22.21 8.45
N LEU A 553 -15.35 21.54 7.33
CA LEU A 553 -14.38 20.70 6.63
C LEU A 553 -14.00 21.32 5.29
N PHE A 554 -12.71 21.54 5.10
CA PHE A 554 -12.11 22.19 3.92
C PHE A 554 -11.31 21.19 3.08
N ILE A 555 -11.25 21.40 1.77
CA ILE A 555 -10.19 20.83 0.93
C ILE A 555 -9.15 21.92 0.70
N ASN A 556 -7.88 21.65 1.05
CA ASN A 556 -6.78 22.62 0.96
C ASN A 556 -5.80 22.25 -0.16
N ASP A 557 -5.31 23.24 -0.91
CA ASP A 557 -4.33 23.01 -1.96
C ASP A 557 -3.51 24.28 -2.33
N TYR A 558 -2.34 24.09 -2.95
CA TYR A 558 -1.45 25.13 -3.45
C TYR A 558 -1.55 25.34 -4.97
N ASN A 559 -0.94 26.40 -5.49
CA ASN A 559 -0.93 26.76 -6.91
C ASN A 559 -2.32 27.06 -7.49
N LEU A 560 -3.30 27.41 -6.66
CA LEU A 560 -4.65 27.79 -7.09
C LEU A 560 -4.67 29.21 -7.68
N GLU A 561 -3.78 30.05 -7.17
CA GLU A 561 -3.41 31.39 -7.62
C GLU A 561 -2.57 31.41 -8.92
N GLY A 562 -2.15 30.24 -9.40
CA GLY A 562 -1.17 30.09 -10.47
C GLY A 562 -1.68 30.57 -11.84
N TYR A 563 -0.87 31.38 -12.52
CA TYR A 563 -1.21 31.92 -13.84
C TYR A 563 -0.83 30.99 -15.01
N TRP A 564 0.14 30.10 -14.79
CA TRP A 564 0.81 29.34 -15.84
C TRP A 564 -0.04 28.20 -16.42
N ASP A 565 -0.99 27.69 -15.64
CA ASP A 565 -1.95 26.66 -16.05
C ASP A 565 -3.35 27.24 -16.37
N GLN A 566 -3.51 28.57 -16.32
CA GLN A 566 -4.78 29.29 -16.47
C GLN A 566 -5.82 28.89 -15.40
N HIS A 567 -5.40 28.67 -14.16
CA HIS A 567 -6.20 28.14 -13.06
C HIS A 567 -6.79 26.74 -13.32
N ALA A 568 -6.12 25.89 -14.12
CA ALA A 568 -6.57 24.52 -14.36
C ALA A 568 -6.66 23.71 -13.07
N LYS A 569 -5.69 23.84 -12.15
CA LYS A 569 -5.70 23.16 -10.85
C LYS A 569 -6.91 23.57 -10.00
N LEU A 570 -7.21 24.87 -9.89
CA LEU A 570 -8.42 25.35 -9.19
C LEU A 570 -9.73 24.88 -9.84
N LYS A 571 -9.83 24.96 -11.18
CA LYS A 571 -11.00 24.48 -11.92
C LYS A 571 -11.22 22.97 -11.72
N SER A 572 -10.13 22.22 -11.58
CA SER A 572 -10.16 20.78 -11.29
C SER A 572 -10.53 20.50 -9.83
N LEU A 573 -10.01 21.25 -8.86
CA LEU A 573 -10.41 21.16 -7.46
C LEU A 573 -11.93 21.41 -7.30
N ILE A 574 -12.47 22.44 -7.96
CA ILE A 574 -13.91 22.73 -7.97
C ILE A 574 -14.71 21.59 -8.63
N HIS A 575 -14.19 20.99 -9.72
CA HIS A 575 -14.81 19.83 -10.37
C HIS A 575 -14.85 18.60 -9.44
N TRP A 576 -13.72 18.24 -8.83
CA TRP A 576 -13.62 17.09 -7.92
C TRP A 576 -14.48 17.25 -6.66
N ILE A 577 -14.56 18.45 -6.08
CA ILE A 577 -15.50 18.76 -5.00
C ILE A 577 -16.95 18.47 -5.43
N GLY A 578 -17.32 18.87 -6.66
CA GLY A 578 -18.65 18.57 -7.22
C GLY A 578 -18.93 17.08 -7.44
N LEU A 579 -17.90 16.24 -7.61
CA LEU A 579 -18.04 14.78 -7.65
C LEU A 579 -18.14 14.17 -6.24
N TRP A 580 -17.31 14.62 -5.31
CA TRP A 580 -17.33 14.16 -3.92
C TRP A 580 -18.67 14.49 -3.24
N GLU A 581 -19.26 15.65 -3.53
CA GLU A 581 -20.56 16.10 -2.99
C GLU A 581 -21.80 15.72 -3.82
N ASP A 582 -21.70 14.75 -4.76
CA ASP A 582 -22.87 14.31 -5.54
C ASP A 582 -24.05 13.92 -4.61
N PRO A 583 -25.19 14.64 -4.67
CA PRO A 583 -26.33 14.40 -3.78
C PRO A 583 -27.08 13.10 -4.08
N ASN A 584 -26.71 12.39 -5.15
CA ASN A 584 -27.28 11.10 -5.55
C ASN A 584 -26.42 9.90 -5.07
N ALA A 585 -25.33 10.16 -4.35
CA ALA A 585 -24.55 9.12 -3.68
C ALA A 585 -25.38 8.33 -2.66
N GLU A 586 -24.99 7.09 -2.37
CA GLU A 586 -25.60 6.27 -1.31
C GLU A 586 -25.45 6.92 0.08
N GLU A 587 -24.28 7.51 0.34
CA GLU A 587 -24.00 8.36 1.49
C GLU A 587 -23.43 9.72 1.01
N PRO A 588 -24.29 10.73 0.75
CA PRO A 588 -23.85 12.06 0.36
C PRO A 588 -23.08 12.76 1.47
N VAL A 589 -22.05 13.51 1.10
CA VAL A 589 -21.23 14.29 2.03
C VAL A 589 -21.26 15.78 1.68
N VAL A 590 -20.90 16.62 2.65
CA VAL A 590 -20.76 18.07 2.48
C VAL A 590 -19.35 18.50 2.85
N ILE A 591 -18.75 19.32 2.01
CA ILE A 591 -17.50 20.06 2.19
C ILE A 591 -17.90 21.52 2.42
N ASP A 592 -17.54 22.11 3.56
CA ASP A 592 -17.96 23.48 3.91
C ASP A 592 -17.14 24.54 3.15
N GLY A 593 -15.87 24.24 2.83
CA GLY A 593 -14.92 25.25 2.37
C GLY A 593 -13.79 24.78 1.46
N ILE A 594 -13.05 25.75 0.93
CA ILE A 594 -11.82 25.57 0.14
C ILE A 594 -10.70 26.39 0.81
N GLY A 595 -9.61 25.71 1.13
CA GLY A 595 -8.34 26.33 1.53
C GLY A 595 -7.49 26.61 0.30
N THR A 596 -6.94 27.83 0.20
CA THR A 596 -5.87 28.16 -0.73
C THR A 596 -4.62 28.48 0.07
N GLN A 597 -3.57 27.66 -0.09
CA GLN A 597 -2.34 27.79 0.68
C GLN A 597 -1.69 29.17 0.46
N MET A 598 -1.67 29.66 -0.78
CA MET A 598 -1.03 30.93 -1.18
C MET A 598 0.43 31.06 -0.75
N HIS A 599 1.23 30.02 -1.00
CA HIS A 599 2.69 30.06 -0.92
C HIS A 599 3.28 30.90 -2.07
N VAL A 600 3.09 32.21 -2.03
CA VAL A 600 3.43 33.13 -3.13
C VAL A 600 4.90 33.55 -3.14
N THR A 601 5.33 34.12 -4.27
CA THR A 601 6.61 34.82 -4.44
C THR A 601 6.32 36.25 -4.86
N CYS A 602 6.93 37.23 -4.19
CA CYS A 602 6.97 38.61 -4.65
C CYS A 602 8.07 38.76 -5.71
N TYR A 603 7.73 39.27 -6.89
CA TYR A 603 8.67 39.49 -7.99
C TYR A 603 9.09 40.95 -8.08
N GLY A 604 10.40 41.19 -8.22
CA GLY A 604 10.92 42.50 -8.64
C GLY A 604 10.59 42.86 -10.09
N ASP A 605 10.42 41.84 -10.95
CA ASP A 605 9.85 42.00 -12.28
C ASP A 605 8.38 42.44 -12.18
N ALA A 606 8.14 43.72 -12.46
CA ALA A 606 6.81 44.33 -12.40
C ALA A 606 5.78 43.68 -13.36
N THR A 607 6.22 43.01 -14.43
CA THR A 607 5.34 42.31 -15.37
C THR A 607 4.89 40.96 -14.79
N LYS A 608 5.82 40.19 -14.20
CA LYS A 608 5.48 38.98 -13.43
C LYS A 608 4.56 39.32 -12.26
N GLN A 609 4.90 40.37 -11.51
CA GLN A 609 4.16 40.79 -10.32
C GLN A 609 2.73 41.25 -10.67
N ALA A 610 2.57 42.14 -11.66
CA ALA A 610 1.26 42.58 -12.12
C ALA A 610 0.41 41.43 -12.70
N LYS A 611 1.06 40.44 -13.35
CA LYS A 611 0.36 39.23 -13.79
C LYS A 611 -0.14 38.41 -12.60
N LEU A 612 0.74 38.00 -11.69
CA LEU A 612 0.34 37.24 -10.49
C LEU A 612 -0.76 37.95 -9.69
N GLN A 613 -0.71 39.28 -9.57
CA GLN A 613 -1.80 40.07 -8.97
C GLN A 613 -3.14 39.90 -9.72
N SER A 614 -3.15 39.98 -11.05
CA SER A 614 -4.37 39.79 -11.86
C SER A 614 -4.93 38.37 -11.76
N ASP A 615 -4.09 37.34 -11.72
CA ASP A 615 -4.52 35.95 -11.62
C ASP A 615 -4.96 35.60 -10.17
N ILE A 616 -4.37 36.21 -9.13
CA ILE A 616 -4.91 36.15 -7.75
C ILE A 616 -6.33 36.73 -7.69
N GLU A 617 -6.62 37.81 -8.41
CA GLU A 617 -8.00 38.32 -8.45
C GLU A 617 -8.97 37.33 -9.11
N GLU A 618 -8.59 36.65 -10.20
CA GLU A 618 -9.48 35.65 -10.83
C GLU A 618 -9.58 34.37 -10.01
N MET A 619 -8.53 33.97 -9.29
CA MET A 619 -8.61 32.92 -8.26
C MET A 619 -9.70 33.25 -7.23
N PHE A 620 -9.68 34.45 -6.63
CA PHE A 620 -10.72 34.86 -5.68
C PHE A 620 -12.11 34.94 -6.34
N LYS A 621 -12.23 35.47 -7.56
CA LYS A 621 -13.50 35.50 -8.30
C LYS A 621 -14.02 34.09 -8.64
N LEU A 622 -13.14 33.11 -8.86
CA LEU A 622 -13.50 31.70 -9.07
C LEU A 622 -13.93 31.02 -7.77
N LEU A 623 -13.18 31.22 -6.67
CA LEU A 623 -13.52 30.72 -5.34
C LEU A 623 -14.87 31.27 -4.85
N ALA A 624 -15.13 32.56 -5.02
CA ALA A 624 -16.40 33.20 -4.70
C ALA A 624 -17.59 32.51 -5.39
N LYS A 625 -17.49 32.21 -6.70
CA LYS A 625 -18.55 31.56 -7.50
C LYS A 625 -18.96 30.17 -6.99
N THR A 626 -18.17 29.52 -6.12
CA THR A 626 -18.50 28.20 -5.55
C THR A 626 -19.57 28.24 -4.45
N GLY A 627 -19.81 29.40 -3.84
CA GLY A 627 -20.65 29.53 -2.63
C GLY A 627 -20.04 28.92 -1.35
N LYS A 628 -18.87 28.29 -1.42
CA LYS A 628 -18.16 27.69 -0.27
C LYS A 628 -17.50 28.74 0.61
N LEU A 629 -17.19 28.38 1.86
CA LEU A 629 -16.26 29.13 2.69
C LEU A 629 -14.88 29.16 2.01
N VAL A 630 -14.18 30.28 2.11
CA VAL A 630 -12.83 30.46 1.55
C VAL A 630 -11.89 30.84 2.69
N LYS A 631 -10.79 30.11 2.83
CA LYS A 631 -9.70 30.43 3.75
C LYS A 631 -8.41 30.60 2.95
N ILE A 632 -7.65 31.65 3.23
CA ILE A 632 -6.21 31.65 2.89
C ILE A 632 -5.52 30.92 4.03
N SER A 633 -5.00 29.73 3.78
CA SER A 633 -4.64 28.75 4.82
C SER A 633 -3.18 28.83 5.26
N GLU A 634 -2.25 29.18 4.36
CA GLU A 634 -0.80 29.03 4.61
C GLU A 634 0.01 30.19 3.99
N LEU A 635 -0.50 31.43 4.08
CA LEU A 635 0.10 32.59 3.41
C LEU A 635 1.53 32.85 3.91
N ASP A 636 2.51 32.62 3.04
CA ASP A 636 3.87 33.13 3.18
C ASP A 636 4.43 33.64 1.83
N MET A 637 5.48 34.44 1.93
CA MET A 637 5.99 35.19 0.79
C MET A 637 7.51 35.05 0.67
N ALA A 638 7.96 34.36 -0.38
CA ALA A 638 9.34 34.45 -0.84
C ALA A 638 9.56 35.74 -1.66
N TYR A 639 10.81 36.06 -1.99
CA TYR A 639 11.14 37.15 -2.89
C TYR A 639 12.07 36.67 -4.02
N GLU A 640 11.79 37.12 -5.25
CA GLU A 640 12.60 36.90 -6.45
C GLU A 640 12.95 38.26 -7.10
N ASP A 641 14.23 38.50 -7.39
CA ASP A 641 14.69 39.75 -8.00
C ASP A 641 14.41 39.86 -9.52
N GLU A 642 14.70 41.02 -10.09
CA GLU A 642 14.53 41.29 -11.54
C GLU A 642 15.33 40.33 -12.43
N ALA A 643 16.39 39.70 -11.90
CA ALA A 643 17.19 38.70 -12.62
C ALA A 643 16.64 37.26 -12.50
N GLY A 644 15.55 37.06 -11.75
CA GLY A 644 14.98 35.74 -11.48
C GLY A 644 15.67 34.98 -10.34
N THR A 645 16.41 35.67 -9.46
CA THR A 645 17.14 35.06 -8.35
C THR A 645 16.33 35.16 -7.06
N SER A 646 16.16 34.05 -6.34
CA SER A 646 15.56 34.10 -5.00
C SER A 646 16.48 34.81 -4.01
N VAL A 647 15.93 35.77 -3.26
CA VAL A 647 16.69 36.59 -2.30
C VAL A 647 16.46 36.07 -0.88
N THR A 648 17.55 35.80 -0.16
CA THR A 648 17.50 35.38 1.25
C THR A 648 17.33 36.57 2.19
N PHE A 649 16.75 36.35 3.38
CA PHE A 649 16.43 37.42 4.33
C PHE A 649 17.64 38.33 4.67
N ASP A 650 18.85 37.78 4.69
CA ASP A 650 20.10 38.49 4.98
C ASP A 650 20.66 39.33 3.81
N LYS A 651 19.99 39.30 2.65
CA LYS A 651 20.36 40.03 1.43
C LYS A 651 19.28 40.99 0.94
N MET A 652 18.12 41.02 1.60
CA MET A 652 17.01 41.90 1.24
C MET A 652 17.41 43.37 1.34
N THR A 653 17.06 44.14 0.32
CA THR A 653 17.11 45.61 0.36
C THR A 653 15.79 46.18 0.88
N GLU A 654 15.82 47.40 1.41
CA GLU A 654 14.63 48.06 1.96
C GLU A 654 13.53 48.28 0.91
N GLU A 655 13.89 48.36 -0.38
CA GLU A 655 12.90 48.48 -1.46
C GLU A 655 12.20 47.13 -1.76
N GLN A 656 12.95 46.03 -1.73
CA GLN A 656 12.37 44.68 -1.84
C GLN A 656 11.42 44.40 -0.66
N HIS A 657 11.78 44.83 0.56
CA HIS A 657 10.87 44.77 1.71
C HIS A 657 9.62 45.64 1.56
N LYS A 658 9.71 46.83 0.93
CA LYS A 658 8.54 47.66 0.60
C LYS A 658 7.64 47.02 -0.46
N GLN A 659 8.21 46.33 -1.45
CA GLN A 659 7.45 45.59 -2.46
C GLN A 659 6.69 44.41 -1.83
N MET A 660 7.34 43.59 -0.99
CA MET A 660 6.66 42.52 -0.23
C MET A 660 5.51 43.06 0.63
N ARG A 661 5.74 44.15 1.36
CA ARG A 661 4.69 44.85 2.12
C ARG A 661 3.50 45.20 1.24
N SER A 662 3.73 45.88 0.11
CA SER A 662 2.66 46.27 -0.81
C SER A 662 1.91 45.06 -1.39
N PHE A 663 2.58 43.93 -1.59
CA PHE A 663 1.93 42.70 -2.07
C PHE A 663 1.09 42.01 -0.98
N TYR A 664 1.55 41.98 0.28
CA TYR A 664 0.72 41.55 1.42
C TYR A 664 -0.55 42.42 1.55
N THR A 665 -0.41 43.76 1.46
CA THR A 665 -1.55 44.68 1.45
C THR A 665 -2.55 44.34 0.34
N PHE A 666 -2.05 44.13 -0.88
CA PHE A 666 -2.87 43.78 -2.05
C PHE A 666 -3.65 42.48 -1.85
N ILE A 667 -2.99 41.38 -1.44
CA ILE A 667 -3.63 40.07 -1.29
C ILE A 667 -4.79 40.13 -0.30
N ILE A 668 -4.55 40.74 0.86
CA ILE A 668 -5.52 40.79 1.96
C ILE A 668 -6.70 41.72 1.59
N GLN A 669 -6.44 42.88 0.99
CA GLN A 669 -7.50 43.77 0.52
C GLN A 669 -8.35 43.10 -0.58
N LYS A 670 -7.72 42.37 -1.51
CA LYS A 670 -8.44 41.68 -2.59
C LYS A 670 -9.24 40.48 -2.12
N TYR A 671 -8.83 39.81 -1.04
CA TYR A 671 -9.66 38.82 -0.38
C TYR A 671 -10.96 39.46 0.15
N PHE A 672 -10.88 40.58 0.89
CA PHE A 672 -12.09 41.25 1.41
C PHE A 672 -12.93 41.94 0.32
N GLU A 673 -12.33 42.37 -0.78
CA GLU A 673 -13.01 42.97 -1.94
C GLU A 673 -13.78 41.94 -2.78
N LEU A 674 -13.19 40.74 -3.00
CA LEU A 674 -13.66 39.78 -4.00
C LEU A 674 -14.35 38.54 -3.42
N ILE A 675 -14.07 38.14 -2.18
CA ILE A 675 -14.79 37.06 -1.50
C ILE A 675 -16.00 37.65 -0.76
N PRO A 676 -17.24 37.22 -1.07
CA PRO A 676 -18.44 37.71 -0.39
C PRO A 676 -18.38 37.49 1.12
N GLN A 677 -18.88 38.46 1.90
CA GLN A 677 -18.74 38.50 3.35
C GLN A 677 -19.09 37.19 4.07
N ALA A 678 -20.18 36.51 3.70
CA ALA A 678 -20.59 35.24 4.30
C ALA A 678 -19.66 34.05 3.97
N GLN A 679 -18.82 34.16 2.95
CA GLN A 679 -17.83 33.15 2.54
C GLN A 679 -16.45 33.39 3.14
N GLN A 680 -16.17 34.57 3.71
CA GLN A 680 -14.86 34.89 4.28
C GLN A 680 -14.64 34.11 5.58
N TYR A 681 -13.92 32.98 5.56
CA TYR A 681 -13.62 32.21 6.78
C TYR A 681 -12.41 32.78 7.53
N GLY A 682 -11.30 33.06 6.83
CA GLY A 682 -10.08 33.45 7.51
C GLY A 682 -8.86 33.62 6.63
N ILE A 683 -7.80 34.17 7.22
CA ILE A 683 -6.46 34.28 6.64
C ILE A 683 -5.48 33.82 7.72
N THR A 684 -4.68 32.78 7.44
CA THR A 684 -3.59 32.31 8.29
C THR A 684 -2.25 32.66 7.66
N GLN A 685 -1.37 33.28 8.46
CA GLN A 685 0.05 33.46 8.12
C GLN A 685 0.82 32.15 8.37
N TRP A 686 1.65 31.73 7.42
CA TRP A 686 2.59 30.63 7.62
C TRP A 686 3.93 31.15 8.14
N CYS A 687 4.37 30.64 9.29
CA CYS A 687 5.53 31.10 10.08
C CYS A 687 5.45 32.56 10.59
N ALA A 688 5.82 32.80 11.85
CA ALA A 688 5.97 34.17 12.38
C ALA A 688 7.26 34.85 11.89
N THR A 689 8.39 34.14 11.97
CA THR A 689 9.73 34.65 11.65
C THR A 689 10.16 34.29 10.23
N ASP A 690 11.23 34.91 9.76
CA ASP A 690 11.94 34.46 8.55
C ASP A 690 12.45 33.03 8.67
N SER A 691 12.46 32.32 7.54
CA SER A 691 12.78 30.90 7.51
C SER A 691 14.29 30.67 7.75
N PRO A 692 14.67 29.77 8.68
CA PRO A 692 16.06 29.38 8.89
C PRO A 692 16.74 28.89 7.61
N LYS A 693 18.06 29.08 7.51
CA LYS A 693 18.85 28.68 6.31
C LYS A 693 19.01 27.17 6.14
N ASP A 694 18.69 26.43 7.19
CA ASP A 694 18.66 24.97 7.34
C ASP A 694 17.22 24.41 7.42
N SER A 695 16.20 25.26 7.25
CA SER A 695 14.80 24.85 7.22
C SER A 695 14.50 23.94 6.03
N GLY A 696 13.70 22.89 6.25
CA GLY A 696 13.11 22.09 5.16
C GLY A 696 12.06 22.83 4.33
N TRP A 697 11.56 23.98 4.81
CA TRP A 697 10.56 24.80 4.13
C TRP A 697 11.12 26.20 3.82
N ARG A 698 11.13 26.59 2.54
CA ARG A 698 11.54 27.93 2.05
C ARG A 698 12.85 28.43 2.68
N ALA A 699 13.88 27.58 2.68
CA ALA A 699 15.15 27.77 3.40
C ALA A 699 15.78 29.17 3.17
N GLY A 700 15.90 29.95 4.24
CA GLY A 700 16.51 31.29 4.20
C GLY A 700 15.65 32.39 3.56
N CYS A 701 14.39 32.12 3.17
CA CYS A 701 13.51 33.12 2.55
C CYS A 701 12.95 34.13 3.58
N PRO A 702 12.62 35.38 3.13
CA PRO A 702 12.11 36.47 3.98
C PRO A 702 10.62 36.35 4.33
N THR A 703 10.14 35.13 4.61
CA THR A 703 8.73 34.76 4.76
C THR A 703 7.97 35.48 5.87
N GLY A 704 8.63 35.81 6.99
CA GLY A 704 7.96 36.21 8.23
C GLY A 704 7.38 37.62 8.24
N LEU A 705 6.45 37.85 9.17
CA LEU A 705 6.02 39.21 9.57
C LEU A 705 7.00 39.82 10.59
N TRP A 706 7.76 38.97 11.28
CA TRP A 706 8.86 39.34 12.18
C TRP A 706 10.21 38.80 11.66
N ASP A 707 11.32 39.37 12.13
CA ASP A 707 12.66 38.80 11.94
C ASP A 707 12.94 37.67 12.95
N SER A 708 14.15 37.09 12.91
CA SER A 708 14.56 36.02 13.84
C SER A 708 14.78 36.48 15.29
N ASN A 709 14.71 37.79 15.58
CA ASN A 709 14.72 38.38 16.91
C ASN A 709 13.29 38.73 17.39
N TYR A 710 12.26 38.32 16.63
CA TYR A 710 10.86 38.68 16.83
C TYR A 710 10.60 40.20 16.77
N LEU A 711 11.37 40.94 15.98
CA LEU A 711 11.13 42.36 15.68
C LEU A 711 10.27 42.49 14.41
N ARG A 712 9.28 43.39 14.42
CA ARG A 712 8.37 43.60 13.27
C ARG A 712 9.14 44.02 12.02
N LYS A 713 8.73 43.50 10.86
CA LYS A 713 9.23 43.88 9.52
C LYS A 713 8.23 44.75 8.75
N HIS A 714 8.64 45.28 7.60
CA HIS A 714 7.71 45.94 6.65
C HIS A 714 6.52 45.04 6.25
N THR A 715 6.69 43.71 6.21
CA THR A 715 5.62 42.74 5.93
C THR A 715 4.50 42.79 6.97
N TYR A 716 4.80 42.98 8.27
CA TYR A 716 3.79 43.20 9.32
C TYR A 716 2.89 44.41 9.01
N ALA A 717 3.49 45.52 8.56
CA ALA A 717 2.73 46.72 8.18
C ALA A 717 1.87 46.49 6.93
N GLY A 718 2.34 45.67 5.98
CA GLY A 718 1.56 45.25 4.82
C GLY A 718 0.33 44.46 5.25
N PHE A 719 0.51 43.54 6.19
CA PHE A 719 -0.58 42.77 6.79
C PHE A 719 -1.58 43.67 7.53
N ALA A 720 -1.10 44.58 8.39
CA ALA A 720 -1.94 45.51 9.14
C ALA A 720 -2.77 46.44 8.25
N VAL A 721 -2.17 47.05 7.22
CA VAL A 721 -2.89 47.90 6.24
C VAL A 721 -3.79 47.06 5.31
N GLY A 722 -3.43 45.80 5.07
CA GLY A 722 -4.33 44.80 4.49
C GLY A 722 -5.63 44.64 5.28
N LEU A 723 -5.53 44.59 6.62
CA LEU A 723 -6.64 44.57 7.57
C LEU A 723 -7.29 45.94 7.82
N GLY A 724 -6.88 47.00 7.09
CA GLY A 724 -7.48 48.34 7.18
C GLY A 724 -6.81 49.33 8.15
N ALA A 725 -5.61 49.05 8.64
CA ALA A 725 -4.81 50.02 9.39
C ALA A 725 -4.37 51.23 8.53
N PRO A 726 -4.02 52.39 9.13
CA PRO A 726 -3.46 53.52 8.39
C PRO A 726 -2.02 53.30 7.88
N GLU A 727 -1.66 53.91 6.76
CA GLU A 727 -0.32 53.85 6.17
C GLU A 727 0.73 54.73 6.90
N TYR A 728 1.14 54.34 8.11
CA TYR A 728 2.09 55.12 8.92
C TYR A 728 3.49 55.34 8.30
N TRP A 729 3.80 54.70 7.17
CA TRP A 729 5.06 54.91 6.43
C TRP A 729 5.08 56.20 5.60
N ASN A 730 3.93 56.79 5.27
CA ASN A 730 3.88 58.02 4.46
C ASN A 730 4.25 59.28 5.27
N ASP A 731 4.07 59.24 6.59
CA ASP A 731 4.34 60.37 7.50
C ASP A 731 5.72 60.27 8.20
N ALA A 732 6.51 59.22 7.94
CA ALA A 732 7.81 58.99 8.56
C ALA A 732 8.90 59.94 8.02
N LYS A 733 9.63 60.63 8.91
CA LYS A 733 10.66 61.66 8.60
C LYS A 733 11.98 61.46 9.37
#